data_AF-A0AAE8ZXH7-F1
#
_entry.id   AF-A0AAE8ZXH7-F1
#
_cell.length_a   1.000
_cell.length_b   1.000
_cell.length_c   1.000
_cell.angle_alpha   90.00
_cell.angle_beta   90.00
_cell.angle_gamma   90.00
#
_symmetry.space_group_name_H-M   'P 1'
#
loop_
_entity.id
_entity.type
_entity.pdbx_description
1 polymer ?
#
loop_
_entity_poly.entity_id
_entity_poly.type
_entity_poly.pdbx_seq_one_letter_code
_entity_poly.pdbx_strand_id
1 'polypeptide(L)'
;MIQTIPWGAVVISGCMIVYVIFLGFASYSPSFENKNFYGEYPAIAGNLPSIYRGMRSDDSNLNSSISTVSYDPWDLCDLPKYDVWDEEIIPYVNPNKDPLKDCDRTFKPFTELKNSSWRVVSLNKNLECKTRCHRRKSERQNEISKWNFTQGPVDCEFLEAVCSENKEDVYGYLHSQVIPKPPIEKPKIDTAGLMQFDVFVILLDSLSYSQGKRSLPRTLSYFTNHMDGVIFPYMNKIGENSRPNGIPIWFGKSLEKIDRSLFDEEVIPPDWSHKYFCKTFKDNETNIFSEFHDYGYRTLLAEDWAEGTMNWPNCVGFDKPPIDHFMRPFQNAYERKGQGAPITQKHLKGGKLCRQTHNTLLDYMGQFINAYPDQKKFGWVWAIDLGHNSENGFTHADKDFHNFLIEHRKKLDNSFVFLLGDHGLRFGGVRNTFVGALDVNNPFTAISIPKVLRNTTNILEYVAENAKNIQSHYDTRATILDIMKYQSAKSFTETEARQFPEEKGYSYIRKQPSTPRNCRNMPIPLEYCICQFKKSKVPRNTKTAKEIGKALAFAVNTQIEDGNFTGNCIKMEWEKTLSLEMYDHQFKGATLYTVTAQMKEPSKAEFKSNVKIVDGKIKVLGMVERSNRYGKTADCINENKLIFFEGWRSLTWVAYVLYFGAQWAIGAYNFVKTDEVAKNYFREEMILRYNVCVDNLSSLAMVAFDPSSGDIRWWNLMTVVNMSFIMAIQYAIMIHCGYSMFTKMEEKLQNFSTMHKNHHKQLFKTLMLQGLYAATICLIAIQFVYRYWAVFDENKLEFFEGWRSLIWVAYVLYFGAQWAIGAYNFVKTDEVAKNYFREEMILRYNVCVDSLPSLALVAFDPSSGDVRWWNLMTIANMYFIMTIQFVIMIHSGYSMFTKMEEKLQNFSTMHKNHHKQLFKTLMLQKYCSVCGNSCAFAKRIAWNTQETRRQGRCDLDIEVMEVHH
;
A
#
# COMPACT_ATOMS: atom_id res chain seq x y z
N MET A 1 16.62 -18.58 45.83
CA MET A 1 17.24 -18.33 44.46
C MET A 1 16.21 -17.69 43.54
N ILE A 2 15.76 -16.52 44.00
CA ILE A 2 14.67 -15.61 43.56
C ILE A 2 15.29 -14.52 42.69
N GLN A 3 15.53 -14.79 41.40
CA GLN A 3 15.94 -13.83 40.36
C GLN A 3 14.75 -13.50 39.45
N THR A 4 14.14 -12.28 39.66
CA THR A 4 14.04 -10.90 39.17
C THR A 4 12.81 -10.76 38.27
N ILE A 5 11.72 -10.66 38.92
CA ILE A 5 10.53 -10.04 38.30
C ILE A 5 10.86 -8.58 37.95
N PRO A 6 11.04 -8.17 36.67
CA PRO A 6 11.34 -6.80 36.19
C PRO A 6 10.41 -5.77 36.83
N TRP A 7 10.81 -5.15 37.87
CA TRP A 7 10.28 -3.94 38.57
C TRP A 7 9.36 -3.13 37.67
N GLY A 8 9.35 -3.35 36.31
CA GLY A 8 8.47 -2.71 35.32
C GLY A 8 7.08 -3.35 35.26
N ALA A 9 7.05 -4.55 35.73
CA ALA A 9 5.79 -5.32 35.70
C ALA A 9 5.03 -5.13 37.02
N VAL A 10 5.70 -4.64 38.08
CA VAL A 10 5.07 -4.40 39.40
C VAL A 10 4.55 -2.96 39.47
N VAL A 11 5.08 -2.02 38.64
CA VAL A 11 4.67 -0.60 38.62
C VAL A 11 3.54 -0.42 37.59
N ILE A 12 3.56 -1.24 36.54
CA ILE A 12 2.52 -1.19 35.49
C ILE A 12 1.29 -1.98 35.97
N SER A 13 1.59 -2.92 36.83
CA SER A 13 0.49 -3.74 37.39
C SER A 13 -0.08 -3.07 38.64
N GLY A 14 0.68 -2.19 39.33
CA GLY A 14 0.24 -1.42 40.52
C GLY A 14 -0.55 -0.17 40.09
N CYS A 15 -0.21 0.49 38.94
CA CYS A 15 -0.91 1.69 38.40
C CYS A 15 -2.17 1.28 37.62
N MET A 16 -2.18 -0.03 37.07
CA MET A 16 -3.34 -0.62 36.37
C MET A 16 -4.33 -1.20 37.38
N ILE A 17 -3.79 -1.57 38.57
CA ILE A 17 -4.65 -2.13 39.64
C ILE A 17 -5.34 -0.99 40.38
N VAL A 18 -4.63 0.20 40.50
CA VAL A 18 -5.24 1.40 41.12
C VAL A 18 -6.21 2.06 40.13
N TYR A 19 -5.89 1.99 38.84
CA TYR A 19 -6.72 2.47 37.71
C TYR A 19 -7.94 1.56 37.51
N VAL A 20 -7.83 0.20 37.71
CA VAL A 20 -8.92 -0.80 37.53
C VAL A 20 -9.73 -0.85 38.82
N ILE A 21 -9.13 -0.42 40.03
CA ILE A 21 -9.86 -0.35 41.32
C ILE A 21 -10.74 0.89 41.33
N PHE A 22 -10.25 1.99 40.59
CA PHE A 22 -11.05 3.23 40.49
C PHE A 22 -12.08 3.10 39.35
N LEU A 23 -11.80 2.28 38.31
CA LEU A 23 -12.74 1.95 37.22
C LEU A 23 -13.69 0.82 37.65
N GLY A 24 -13.21 -0.02 38.58
CA GLY A 24 -13.96 -1.17 39.16
C GLY A 24 -14.97 -0.68 40.21
N PHE A 25 -14.85 0.52 40.91
CA PHE A 25 -15.88 1.09 41.80
C PHE A 25 -16.93 1.85 40.98
N ALA A 26 -16.50 2.22 39.70
CA ALA A 26 -17.40 2.97 38.79
C ALA A 26 -18.05 2.03 37.78
N SER A 27 -17.68 0.71 37.79
CA SER A 27 -18.21 -0.12 36.68
C SER A 27 -18.57 -1.51 37.23
N TYR A 28 -18.90 -1.89 38.54
CA TYR A 28 -19.44 -3.18 39.00
C TYR A 28 -20.67 -2.93 39.88
N SER A 29 -21.92 -2.59 39.34
CA SER A 29 -23.19 -3.34 39.47
C SER A 29 -23.21 -4.57 38.54
N PRO A 30 -22.63 -5.83 38.87
CA PRO A 30 -21.87 -7.04 38.51
C PRO A 30 -22.78 -8.12 37.89
N SER A 31 -22.55 -8.63 36.65
CA SER A 31 -22.71 -10.11 36.60
C SER A 31 -21.79 -10.68 35.52
N PHE A 32 -20.60 -11.17 35.88
CA PHE A 32 -19.80 -12.42 36.00
C PHE A 32 -20.09 -13.37 34.84
N GLU A 33 -19.15 -13.52 33.96
CA GLU A 33 -18.15 -14.50 33.51
C GLU A 33 -18.83 -15.75 32.93
N ASN A 34 -18.08 -16.50 31.94
CA ASN A 34 -16.97 -17.43 31.63
C ASN A 34 -17.41 -18.42 30.54
N LYS A 35 -16.60 -18.52 29.53
CA LYS A 35 -15.72 -19.36 28.69
C LYS A 35 -15.24 -20.62 29.43
N ASN A 36 -15.53 -21.87 28.85
CA ASN A 36 -14.44 -22.84 28.57
C ASN A 36 -14.89 -23.80 27.45
N PHE A 37 -13.97 -24.07 26.41
CA PHE A 37 -13.31 -25.38 26.19
C PHE A 37 -12.52 -25.33 24.88
N TYR A 38 -11.13 -25.75 24.88
CA TYR A 38 -10.04 -26.48 24.20
C TYR A 38 -10.53 -27.83 23.65
N GLY A 39 -10.03 -28.21 22.26
CA GLY A 39 -9.44 -29.55 21.97
C GLY A 39 -8.83 -29.56 20.56
N GLU A 40 -7.51 -29.85 20.37
CA GLU A 40 -6.47 -30.51 19.56
C GLU A 40 -6.95 -31.86 19.02
N TYR A 41 -6.74 -32.08 17.56
CA TYR A 41 -6.69 -33.41 16.93
C TYR A 41 -5.38 -33.55 16.13
N PRO A 42 -4.75 -34.84 15.97
CA PRO A 42 -3.59 -35.26 15.17
C PRO A 42 -4.02 -35.74 13.77
N ALA A 43 -3.21 -35.37 12.71
CA ALA A 43 -3.34 -35.65 11.27
C ALA A 43 -2.79 -37.05 10.96
N ILE A 44 -3.61 -37.97 10.48
CA ILE A 44 -3.53 -39.28 9.79
C ILE A 44 -3.20 -39.04 8.31
N ALA A 45 -1.90 -39.18 7.82
CA ALA A 45 -1.23 -39.35 6.50
C ALA A 45 -1.51 -40.74 5.92
N GLY A 46 -2.42 -40.93 5.02
CA GLY A 46 -2.83 -42.00 4.07
C GLY A 46 -1.84 -42.12 2.91
N ASN A 47 -1.02 -43.18 2.74
CA ASN A 47 -0.38 -44.13 1.80
C ASN A 47 -1.10 -44.16 0.44
N LEU A 48 -0.55 -43.51 -0.62
CA LEU A 48 -0.84 -43.68 -2.05
C LEU A 48 -0.06 -44.87 -2.63
N PRO A 49 -0.71 -45.71 -3.58
CA PRO A 49 -0.61 -47.01 -4.26
C PRO A 49 0.65 -47.11 -5.13
N SER A 50 1.42 -48.20 -5.09
CA SER A 50 2.54 -48.99 -5.65
C SER A 50 2.46 -49.10 -7.17
N ILE A 51 2.13 -47.98 -7.99
CA ILE A 51 2.36 -48.08 -9.45
C ILE A 51 3.15 -46.84 -9.88
N TYR A 52 3.93 -46.26 -9.01
CA TYR A 52 4.91 -45.23 -9.42
C TYR A 52 6.24 -45.49 -8.73
N ARG A 53 6.59 -46.77 -8.46
CA ARG A 53 8.00 -47.08 -8.10
C ARG A 53 8.65 -47.89 -9.22
N GLY A 54 8.86 -47.28 -10.38
CA GLY A 54 9.98 -47.89 -11.16
C GLY A 54 10.47 -46.92 -12.24
N MET A 55 11.33 -45.93 -11.81
CA MET A 55 12.43 -45.62 -12.76
C MET A 55 13.52 -44.84 -12.03
N ARG A 56 14.11 -45.55 -11.07
CA ARG A 56 15.50 -45.26 -10.62
C ARG A 56 16.52 -45.95 -11.54
N SER A 57 16.96 -45.28 -12.58
CA SER A 57 18.20 -45.73 -13.27
C SER A 57 19.43 -45.11 -12.59
N ASP A 58 20.07 -45.90 -11.70
CA ASP A 58 21.46 -46.33 -11.48
C ASP A 58 22.31 -46.17 -12.75
N ASP A 59 22.89 -45.01 -12.93
CA ASP A 59 24.03 -45.04 -13.89
C ASP A 59 25.34 -44.72 -13.14
N SER A 60 25.82 -45.64 -12.33
CA SER A 60 27.28 -45.77 -12.11
C SER A 60 27.86 -46.94 -12.92
N ASN A 61 28.13 -46.68 -14.17
CA ASN A 61 29.33 -47.36 -14.75
C ASN A 61 29.28 -47.24 -16.27
N LEU A 62 29.82 -46.07 -16.79
CA LEU A 62 30.34 -46.26 -18.18
C LEU A 62 31.65 -45.47 -18.32
N ASN A 63 32.78 -46.12 -17.96
CA ASN A 63 34.15 -46.09 -18.53
C ASN A 63 34.13 -46.23 -20.06
N SER A 64 34.04 -45.02 -20.69
CA SER A 64 34.56 -45.01 -22.08
C SER A 64 35.35 -43.71 -22.31
N SER A 65 36.71 -43.81 -22.20
CA SER A 65 37.85 -43.22 -22.94
C SER A 65 37.37 -42.34 -24.10
N ILE A 66 36.87 -41.05 -23.70
CA ILE A 66 36.64 -40.00 -24.72
C ILE A 66 37.51 -38.79 -24.38
N SER A 67 38.74 -38.66 -24.93
CA SER A 67 39.53 -37.47 -25.31
C SER A 67 38.88 -36.17 -24.80
N THR A 68 39.08 -35.76 -23.54
CA THR A 68 38.71 -34.62 -22.67
C THR A 68 39.02 -33.29 -23.35
N VAL A 69 38.25 -32.94 -24.41
CA VAL A 69 38.25 -31.49 -24.68
C VAL A 69 37.72 -30.75 -23.45
N SER A 70 38.59 -30.27 -22.52
CA SER A 70 38.27 -29.46 -21.31
C SER A 70 37.37 -28.27 -21.67
N TYR A 71 36.03 -28.48 -21.77
CA TYR A 71 35.07 -27.39 -22.01
C TYR A 71 35.08 -26.41 -20.82
N ASP A 72 35.26 -25.07 -21.14
CA ASP A 72 35.05 -24.00 -20.14
C ASP A 72 33.69 -24.16 -19.44
N PRO A 73 33.61 -24.42 -18.11
CA PRO A 73 32.38 -24.66 -17.35
C PRO A 73 31.31 -23.59 -17.65
N TRP A 74 31.77 -22.41 -18.13
CA TRP A 74 30.80 -21.34 -18.44
C TRP A 74 30.18 -21.54 -19.83
N ASP A 75 30.73 -22.52 -20.55
CA ASP A 75 30.14 -22.86 -21.87
C ASP A 75 29.20 -24.06 -21.76
N LEU A 76 29.11 -24.53 -20.44
CA LEU A 76 28.17 -25.64 -20.22
C LEU A 76 26.89 -25.11 -19.56
N CYS A 77 25.77 -25.68 -19.96
CA CYS A 77 24.51 -25.32 -19.27
C CYS A 77 23.93 -26.56 -18.59
N ASP A 78 24.37 -26.65 -17.31
CA ASP A 78 23.71 -27.71 -16.52
C ASP A 78 22.32 -27.26 -16.05
N LEU A 79 21.32 -27.96 -16.54
CA LEU A 79 19.93 -27.53 -16.23
C LEU A 79 19.50 -28.09 -14.87
N PRO A 80 18.68 -27.29 -14.15
CA PRO A 80 18.28 -27.71 -12.79
C PRO A 80 17.32 -28.89 -12.81
N LYS A 81 17.46 -29.70 -11.73
CA LYS A 81 16.43 -30.74 -11.51
C LYS A 81 15.35 -30.21 -10.55
N TYR A 82 14.15 -30.32 -11.10
CA TYR A 82 13.08 -29.71 -10.27
C TYR A 82 12.37 -30.81 -9.47
N ASP A 83 12.59 -30.75 -8.13
CA ASP A 83 11.63 -31.53 -7.31
C ASP A 83 10.40 -30.67 -6.96
N VAL A 84 9.31 -30.96 -7.80
CA VAL A 84 8.14 -30.05 -7.76
C VAL A 84 7.52 -30.07 -6.36
N TRP A 85 7.91 -31.05 -5.51
CA TRP A 85 7.38 -31.10 -4.13
C TRP A 85 8.54 -31.05 -3.14
N ASP A 86 9.50 -30.23 -3.44
CA ASP A 86 10.63 -30.04 -2.50
C ASP A 86 10.10 -29.68 -1.10
N GLU A 87 10.71 -30.26 -0.02
CA GLU A 87 10.19 -30.15 1.37
C GLU A 87 10.17 -28.69 1.83
N GLU A 88 11.12 -27.85 1.24
CA GLU A 88 11.19 -26.44 1.70
C GLU A 88 10.00 -25.62 1.18
N ILE A 89 9.37 -26.18 0.04
CA ILE A 89 8.29 -25.36 -0.54
C ILE A 89 6.95 -25.73 0.11
N ILE A 90 6.83 -26.81 0.72
CA ILE A 90 5.56 -27.42 1.16
C ILE A 90 4.86 -26.47 2.15
N PRO A 91 5.58 -25.78 3.03
CA PRO A 91 4.90 -24.91 3.99
C PRO A 91 4.26 -23.69 3.29
N TYR A 92 4.62 -23.48 2.07
CA TYR A 92 4.08 -22.26 1.40
C TYR A 92 2.97 -22.64 0.42
N VAL A 93 2.71 -23.90 0.31
CA VAL A 93 1.71 -24.35 -0.69
C VAL A 93 0.46 -24.81 0.08
N ASN A 94 -0.62 -24.23 -0.34
CA ASN A 94 -1.93 -24.66 0.17
C ASN A 94 -2.90 -25.01 -0.96
N PRO A 95 -3.04 -26.26 -1.19
CA PRO A 95 -3.88 -26.68 -2.33
C PRO A 95 -5.38 -26.47 -2.04
N ASN A 96 -5.75 -26.24 -0.81
CA ASN A 96 -7.19 -26.09 -0.50
C ASN A 96 -7.59 -24.62 -0.43
N LYS A 97 -6.60 -23.81 -0.73
CA LYS A 97 -7.00 -22.38 -0.75
C LYS A 97 -8.03 -22.11 -1.87
N ASP A 98 -9.19 -21.66 -1.34
CA ASP A 98 -10.29 -21.40 -2.29
C ASP A 98 -11.06 -20.14 -1.83
N PRO A 99 -10.72 -19.05 -2.58
CA PRO A 99 -11.37 -17.80 -2.18
C PRO A 99 -12.88 -17.81 -2.49
N LEU A 100 -13.37 -18.83 -3.11
CA LEU A 100 -14.79 -18.83 -3.51
C LEU A 100 -15.55 -19.86 -2.69
N LYS A 101 -14.97 -20.32 -1.60
CA LYS A 101 -15.59 -21.42 -0.83
C LYS A 101 -16.94 -20.98 -0.27
N ASP A 102 -17.08 -19.63 -0.01
CA ASP A 102 -18.35 -19.23 0.66
C ASP A 102 -19.24 -18.47 -0.34
N CYS A 103 -18.93 -18.65 -1.61
CA CYS A 103 -19.78 -17.89 -2.54
C CYS A 103 -21.14 -18.59 -2.71
N ASP A 104 -22.18 -17.95 -3.25
CA ASP A 104 -23.53 -18.51 -3.47
C ASP A 104 -23.59 -19.29 -4.80
N ARG A 105 -23.59 -20.58 -4.73
CA ARG A 105 -23.51 -21.40 -5.97
C ARG A 105 -24.89 -21.54 -6.62
N THR A 106 -25.96 -21.06 -5.88
CA THR A 106 -27.31 -21.16 -6.48
C THR A 106 -27.67 -19.88 -7.23
N PHE A 107 -26.74 -18.87 -7.02
CA PHE A 107 -27.07 -17.59 -7.65
C PHE A 107 -26.99 -17.68 -9.18
N LYS A 108 -28.02 -17.10 -9.83
CA LYS A 108 -28.01 -16.98 -11.31
C LYS A 108 -28.09 -15.49 -11.70
N PRO A 109 -27.31 -15.17 -12.74
CA PRO A 109 -27.31 -13.75 -13.14
C PRO A 109 -28.72 -13.26 -13.49
N PHE A 110 -29.02 -11.93 -13.08
CA PHE A 110 -30.35 -11.35 -13.33
C PHE A 110 -30.50 -10.91 -14.79
N THR A 111 -29.40 -10.67 -15.42
CA THR A 111 -29.50 -10.19 -16.81
C THR A 111 -28.63 -11.07 -17.72
N GLU A 112 -29.00 -11.04 -19.01
CA GLU A 112 -28.25 -11.85 -20.00
C GLU A 112 -28.03 -11.00 -21.26
N LEU A 113 -26.76 -11.19 -21.81
CA LEU A 113 -26.46 -10.59 -23.12
C LEU A 113 -26.08 -11.69 -24.12
N LYS A 114 -27.00 -11.80 -25.08
CA LYS A 114 -26.75 -12.85 -26.11
C LYS A 114 -27.12 -12.31 -27.49
N ASN A 115 -26.20 -12.51 -28.44
CA ASN A 115 -26.43 -12.11 -29.84
C ASN A 115 -26.82 -10.63 -29.94
N SER A 116 -26.09 -9.86 -29.16
CA SER A 116 -26.21 -8.38 -29.19
C SER A 116 -27.59 -7.93 -28.71
N SER A 117 -28.20 -8.71 -27.96
CA SER A 117 -29.48 -8.31 -27.35
C SER A 117 -29.48 -8.67 -25.87
N TRP A 118 -29.93 -7.62 -25.02
CA TRP A 118 -29.94 -7.95 -23.57
C TRP A 118 -31.37 -8.07 -23.06
N ARG A 119 -31.50 -8.90 -22.03
CA ARG A 119 -32.83 -9.07 -21.42
C ARG A 119 -32.66 -9.40 -19.93
N VAL A 120 -33.77 -9.17 -19.18
CA VAL A 120 -33.78 -9.53 -17.75
C VAL A 120 -34.30 -10.97 -17.61
N VAL A 121 -33.45 -11.79 -16.97
CA VAL A 121 -33.84 -13.24 -16.93
C VAL A 121 -34.20 -13.61 -15.49
N SER A 122 -34.22 -12.64 -14.60
CA SER A 122 -34.61 -12.94 -13.20
C SER A 122 -36.14 -13.11 -13.11
N LEU A 123 -36.53 -14.04 -12.15
CA LEU A 123 -37.99 -14.28 -11.99
C LEU A 123 -38.61 -13.23 -11.07
N ASN A 124 -37.76 -12.42 -10.48
CA ASN A 124 -38.26 -11.32 -9.63
C ASN A 124 -38.82 -10.17 -10.48
N LYS A 125 -40.19 -9.98 -10.36
CA LYS A 125 -40.86 -9.00 -11.25
C LYS A 125 -40.72 -7.58 -10.67
N ASN A 126 -40.15 -7.47 -9.48
CA ASN A 126 -39.99 -6.14 -8.87
C ASN A 126 -38.65 -5.50 -9.25
N LEU A 127 -37.93 -6.12 -10.15
CA LEU A 127 -36.59 -5.60 -10.47
C LEU A 127 -36.68 -4.59 -11.62
N GLU A 128 -36.16 -3.46 -11.38
CA GLU A 128 -35.93 -2.50 -12.48
C GLU A 128 -34.45 -2.49 -12.91
N CYS A 129 -34.27 -2.90 -14.20
CA CYS A 129 -32.86 -3.03 -14.64
C CYS A 129 -32.57 -2.00 -15.73
N LYS A 130 -31.37 -1.51 -15.67
CA LYS A 130 -30.89 -0.61 -16.73
C LYS A 130 -29.49 -1.03 -17.19
N THR A 131 -29.17 -0.57 -18.51
CA THR A 131 -27.86 -0.97 -19.05
C THR A 131 -27.22 0.23 -19.75
N ARG A 132 -25.96 0.15 -19.97
CA ARG A 132 -25.28 1.15 -20.82
C ARG A 132 -24.00 0.55 -21.39
N CYS A 133 -23.57 1.12 -22.52
CA CYS A 133 -22.44 0.56 -23.29
C CYS A 133 -21.14 1.28 -22.88
N HIS A 134 -20.09 0.40 -22.90
CA HIS A 134 -18.74 0.97 -22.69
C HIS A 134 -17.88 0.76 -23.94
N ARG A 135 -17.31 1.96 -24.36
CA ARG A 135 -16.40 1.90 -25.52
C ARG A 135 -15.10 2.65 -25.19
N ARG A 136 -14.17 2.16 -25.92
CA ARG A 136 -12.85 2.74 -25.56
C ARG A 136 -12.77 4.20 -26.04
N LYS A 137 -12.37 5.09 -25.17
CA LYS A 137 -11.99 6.48 -25.55
C LYS A 137 -10.46 6.62 -25.52
N SER A 138 -9.78 6.15 -24.50
CA SER A 138 -8.32 6.07 -24.35
C SER A 138 -7.95 4.84 -23.50
N GLU A 139 -6.61 4.76 -23.23
CA GLU A 139 -6.15 3.58 -22.45
C GLU A 139 -6.72 3.60 -21.03
N ARG A 140 -7.14 4.80 -20.56
CA ARG A 140 -7.57 4.82 -19.14
C ARG A 140 -9.00 5.32 -19.01
N GLN A 141 -9.66 5.53 -20.16
CA GLN A 141 -11.05 6.04 -20.03
C GLN A 141 -11.93 5.39 -21.10
N ASN A 142 -13.30 5.36 -20.64
CA ASN A 142 -14.27 4.82 -21.62
C ASN A 142 -15.21 5.96 -22.08
N GLU A 143 -15.59 5.85 -23.33
CA GLU A 143 -16.86 6.55 -23.70
C GLU A 143 -18.07 5.74 -23.24
N ILE A 144 -18.90 6.37 -22.31
CA ILE A 144 -19.98 5.59 -21.65
C ILE A 144 -21.33 6.16 -22.11
N SER A 145 -22.20 5.26 -22.60
CA SER A 145 -23.52 5.73 -23.09
C SER A 145 -24.47 5.98 -21.92
N LYS A 146 -25.65 6.65 -22.32
CA LYS A 146 -26.66 6.90 -21.26
C LYS A 146 -27.35 5.59 -20.85
N TRP A 147 -27.86 5.60 -19.60
CA TRP A 147 -28.58 4.39 -19.15
C TRP A 147 -29.83 4.15 -20.02
N ASN A 148 -29.98 2.86 -20.29
CA ASN A 148 -31.15 2.43 -21.09
C ASN A 148 -31.95 1.38 -20.29
N PHE A 149 -33.32 1.61 -20.31
CA PHE A 149 -34.17 0.72 -19.47
C PHE A 149 -34.92 -0.28 -20.36
N THR A 150 -34.68 -0.09 -21.63
CA THR A 150 -35.45 -0.95 -22.55
C THR A 150 -34.61 -2.17 -22.95
N GLN A 151 -35.29 -3.37 -22.81
CA GLN A 151 -34.61 -4.60 -23.26
C GLN A 151 -34.57 -4.66 -24.79
N GLY A 152 -33.41 -5.25 -25.30
CA GLY A 152 -33.35 -5.32 -26.78
C GLY A 152 -31.91 -5.25 -27.28
N PRO A 153 -31.82 -4.88 -28.56
CA PRO A 153 -30.50 -4.94 -29.22
C PRO A 153 -29.54 -3.88 -28.65
N VAL A 154 -28.32 -4.34 -28.59
CA VAL A 154 -27.23 -3.41 -28.21
C VAL A 154 -26.06 -3.57 -29.17
N ASP A 155 -25.35 -2.44 -29.33
CA ASP A 155 -24.26 -2.51 -30.31
C ASP A 155 -22.91 -2.23 -29.63
N CYS A 156 -22.60 -2.96 -28.57
CA CYS A 156 -21.28 -2.82 -27.94
C CYS A 156 -20.83 -4.18 -27.40
N GLU A 157 -19.59 -4.31 -27.25
CA GLU A 157 -19.05 -5.60 -26.78
C GLU A 157 -19.11 -5.69 -25.25
N PHE A 158 -19.07 -4.52 -24.62
CA PHE A 158 -19.10 -4.58 -23.16
C PHE A 158 -20.29 -3.78 -22.63
N LEU A 159 -21.16 -4.49 -21.95
CA LEU A 159 -22.45 -3.93 -21.53
C LEU A 159 -22.56 -4.01 -19.99
N GLU A 160 -22.72 -2.82 -19.39
CA GLU A 160 -22.89 -2.78 -17.93
C GLU A 160 -24.39 -2.81 -17.57
N ALA A 161 -24.72 -3.73 -16.63
CA ALA A 161 -26.14 -3.88 -16.24
C ALA A 161 -26.26 -3.69 -14.72
N VAL A 162 -27.27 -2.87 -14.35
CA VAL A 162 -27.58 -2.68 -12.92
C VAL A 162 -29.08 -2.89 -12.71
N CYS A 163 -29.37 -3.69 -11.66
CA CYS A 163 -30.79 -3.88 -11.32
C CYS A 163 -31.06 -3.37 -9.91
N SER A 164 -32.24 -2.66 -9.77
CA SER A 164 -32.57 -2.06 -8.46
C SER A 164 -33.91 -2.60 -7.96
N GLU A 165 -33.93 -2.80 -6.65
CA GLU A 165 -35.19 -3.10 -5.96
C GLU A 165 -35.50 -2.01 -4.93
N ASN A 166 -36.70 -1.34 -5.06
CA ASN A 166 -37.07 -0.21 -4.16
C ASN A 166 -36.03 0.92 -4.21
N LYS A 167 -35.47 1.13 -5.41
CA LYS A 167 -34.55 2.26 -5.72
C LYS A 167 -33.17 2.01 -5.11
N GLU A 168 -32.99 0.79 -4.68
CA GLU A 168 -31.63 0.43 -4.26
C GLU A 168 -31.02 -0.59 -5.21
N ASP A 169 -29.75 -0.31 -5.59
CA ASP A 169 -29.07 -1.26 -6.51
C ASP A 169 -28.72 -2.56 -5.76
N VAL A 170 -29.21 -3.64 -6.31
CA VAL A 170 -28.98 -4.92 -5.58
C VAL A 170 -28.19 -5.87 -6.49
N TYR A 171 -27.99 -5.43 -7.79
CA TYR A 171 -27.30 -6.34 -8.74
C TYR A 171 -26.52 -5.49 -9.75
N GLY A 172 -25.29 -5.90 -9.92
CA GLY A 172 -24.42 -5.29 -10.95
C GLY A 172 -23.62 -6.36 -11.70
N TYR A 173 -23.60 -6.13 -13.04
CA TYR A 173 -22.89 -7.15 -13.85
C TYR A 173 -22.33 -6.50 -15.11
N LEU A 174 -21.07 -6.86 -15.37
CA LEU A 174 -20.47 -6.39 -16.64
C LEU A 174 -20.41 -7.54 -17.65
N HIS A 175 -21.24 -7.38 -18.70
CA HIS A 175 -21.28 -8.45 -19.74
C HIS A 175 -20.22 -8.18 -20.82
N SER A 176 -19.69 -9.32 -21.35
CA SER A 176 -18.81 -9.21 -22.54
C SER A 176 -19.38 -10.05 -23.69
N GLN A 177 -19.12 -9.62 -24.86
CA GLN A 177 -19.47 -10.38 -26.07
C GLN A 177 -18.52 -9.99 -27.21
N VAL A 178 -18.39 -10.95 -28.16
CA VAL A 178 -17.62 -10.61 -29.37
C VAL A 178 -18.61 -10.29 -30.50
N ILE A 179 -18.48 -9.01 -30.93
CA ILE A 179 -19.29 -8.64 -32.11
C ILE A 179 -18.43 -8.77 -33.37
N PRO A 180 -18.81 -9.82 -34.22
CA PRO A 180 -17.97 -10.09 -35.40
C PRO A 180 -17.86 -8.86 -36.32
N LYS A 181 -16.64 -8.62 -36.69
CA LYS A 181 -16.39 -7.55 -37.69
C LYS A 181 -16.47 -8.10 -39.12
N PRO A 182 -16.76 -7.18 -40.06
CA PRO A 182 -16.82 -7.66 -41.45
C PRO A 182 -15.52 -8.39 -41.85
N PRO A 183 -15.71 -9.39 -42.81
CA PRO A 183 -14.54 -10.17 -43.24
C PRO A 183 -13.44 -9.26 -43.84
N ILE A 184 -12.22 -9.66 -43.60
CA ILE A 184 -11.09 -8.93 -44.21
C ILE A 184 -10.96 -9.39 -45.68
N GLU A 185 -11.46 -8.49 -46.61
CA GLU A 185 -11.57 -8.91 -48.03
C GLU A 185 -10.19 -8.96 -48.69
N LYS A 186 -9.26 -8.02 -48.26
CA LYS A 186 -7.91 -8.01 -48.88
C LYS A 186 -6.86 -7.77 -47.79
N PRO A 187 -6.32 -9.00 -47.35
CA PRO A 187 -5.24 -8.81 -46.37
C PRO A 187 -4.03 -8.09 -46.97
N LYS A 188 -3.30 -7.40 -46.10
CA LYS A 188 -2.09 -6.69 -46.60
C LYS A 188 -1.09 -7.67 -47.23
N ILE A 189 -1.03 -8.83 -46.69
CA ILE A 189 -0.16 -9.86 -47.29
C ILE A 189 -1.03 -10.89 -48.02
N ASP A 190 -0.50 -11.27 -49.23
CA ASP A 190 -1.25 -12.28 -50.00
C ASP A 190 -1.18 -13.65 -49.29
N THR A 191 -2.36 -14.08 -48.99
CA THR A 191 -2.35 -15.31 -48.16
C THR A 191 -2.77 -16.51 -49.02
N ALA A 192 -2.92 -16.16 -50.37
CA ALA A 192 -3.25 -17.29 -51.26
C ALA A 192 -2.13 -18.34 -51.27
N GLY A 193 -2.45 -19.54 -50.82
CA GLY A 193 -1.42 -20.62 -50.90
C GLY A 193 -0.77 -20.87 -49.54
N LEU A 194 -1.18 -20.01 -48.52
CA LEU A 194 -0.61 -20.27 -47.18
C LEU A 194 -1.49 -21.29 -46.43
N MET A 195 -0.78 -22.28 -45.75
CA MET A 195 -1.50 -23.18 -44.84
C MET A 195 -1.55 -22.56 -43.44
N GLN A 196 -2.73 -21.97 -43.14
CA GLN A 196 -2.79 -21.18 -41.90
C GLN A 196 -3.62 -21.93 -40.84
N PHE A 197 -3.24 -21.71 -39.54
CA PHE A 197 -4.00 -22.29 -38.42
C PHE A 197 -4.31 -21.18 -37.39
N ASP A 198 -5.43 -21.47 -36.63
CA ASP A 198 -5.64 -20.56 -35.47
C ASP A 198 -4.51 -20.69 -34.45
N VAL A 199 -4.31 -19.52 -33.80
CA VAL A 199 -3.30 -19.54 -32.73
C VAL A 199 -3.89 -18.86 -31.49
N PHE A 200 -3.89 -19.69 -30.34
CA PHE A 200 -4.45 -19.12 -29.11
C PHE A 200 -3.43 -19.22 -27.98
N VAL A 201 -3.35 -18.05 -27.28
CA VAL A 201 -2.35 -18.00 -26.20
C VAL A 201 -3.09 -17.66 -24.89
N ILE A 202 -2.89 -18.64 -23.89
CA ILE A 202 -3.35 -18.34 -22.53
C ILE A 202 -2.12 -18.14 -21.62
N LEU A 203 -2.00 -16.89 -21.24
CA LEU A 203 -0.81 -16.57 -20.43
C LEU A 203 -1.26 -16.30 -18.99
N LEU A 204 -0.57 -17.02 -18.05
CA LEU A 204 -0.89 -16.86 -16.62
C LEU A 204 0.29 -16.19 -15.91
N ASP A 205 0.01 -14.97 -15.42
CA ASP A 205 1.07 -14.14 -14.82
C ASP A 205 1.66 -14.85 -13.59
N SER A 206 3.07 -14.83 -13.55
CA SER A 206 3.86 -15.30 -12.39
C SER A 206 3.73 -16.81 -12.21
N LEU A 207 3.31 -17.49 -13.27
CA LEU A 207 3.24 -18.95 -13.13
C LEU A 207 4.58 -19.58 -13.57
N SER A 208 5.21 -20.28 -12.69
CA SER A 208 6.47 -20.99 -13.02
C SER A 208 6.20 -22.47 -13.35
N TYR A 209 7.24 -23.11 -13.92
CA TYR A 209 7.09 -24.53 -14.35
C TYR A 209 6.69 -25.41 -13.16
N SER A 210 7.47 -25.36 -12.09
CA SER A 210 7.15 -26.28 -10.98
C SER A 210 5.81 -25.91 -10.33
N GLN A 211 5.46 -24.62 -10.20
CA GLN A 211 4.15 -24.22 -9.62
C GLN A 211 3.00 -24.70 -10.51
N GLY A 212 3.14 -24.50 -11.84
CA GLY A 212 2.10 -25.02 -12.76
C GLY A 212 1.83 -26.51 -12.55
N LYS A 213 2.88 -27.28 -12.38
CA LYS A 213 2.68 -28.74 -12.19
C LYS A 213 1.97 -29.02 -10.86
N ARG A 214 2.15 -28.10 -9.94
CA ARG A 214 1.48 -28.34 -8.64
C ARG A 214 0.05 -27.79 -8.66
N SER A 215 -0.12 -26.68 -9.38
CA SER A 215 -1.37 -25.95 -9.10
C SER A 215 -2.39 -26.19 -10.22
N LEU A 216 -1.93 -26.89 -11.39
CA LEU A 216 -2.90 -27.07 -12.49
C LEU A 216 -2.86 -28.52 -12.97
N PRO A 217 -2.97 -29.46 -12.16
CA PRO A 217 -2.79 -30.87 -12.57
C PRO A 217 -3.88 -31.33 -13.54
N ARG A 218 -5.14 -30.91 -13.36
CA ARG A 218 -6.21 -31.34 -14.31
C ARG A 218 -5.98 -30.73 -15.70
N THR A 219 -5.73 -29.45 -15.63
CA THR A 219 -5.52 -28.77 -16.93
C THR A 219 -4.31 -29.37 -17.67
N LEU A 220 -3.23 -29.63 -16.91
CA LEU A 220 -2.00 -30.11 -17.60
C LEU A 220 -2.17 -31.57 -18.03
N SER A 221 -2.87 -32.31 -17.22
CA SER A 221 -3.12 -33.70 -17.66
C SER A 221 -3.93 -33.73 -18.97
N TYR A 222 -4.99 -32.94 -19.05
CA TYR A 222 -5.76 -32.90 -20.31
C TYR A 222 -4.91 -32.36 -21.46
N PHE A 223 -4.20 -31.27 -21.15
CA PHE A 223 -3.39 -30.63 -22.22
C PHE A 223 -2.37 -31.63 -22.77
N THR A 224 -1.70 -32.45 -21.94
CA THR A 224 -0.62 -33.35 -22.43
C THR A 224 -1.23 -34.65 -22.96
N ASN A 225 -2.21 -35.18 -22.32
CA ASN A 225 -2.68 -36.53 -22.70
C ASN A 225 -3.71 -36.46 -23.84
N HIS A 226 -4.37 -35.30 -23.98
CA HIS A 226 -5.44 -35.31 -25.02
C HIS A 226 -5.09 -34.35 -26.15
N MET A 227 -4.24 -33.43 -25.84
CA MET A 227 -3.92 -32.48 -26.93
C MET A 227 -2.47 -32.69 -27.39
N ASP A 228 -1.78 -33.79 -26.86
CA ASP A 228 -0.35 -34.08 -27.17
C ASP A 228 0.51 -32.83 -27.00
N GLY A 229 0.01 -32.06 -25.90
CA GLY A 229 0.79 -30.84 -25.60
C GLY A 229 2.19 -31.19 -25.05
N VAL A 230 3.15 -30.26 -25.30
CA VAL A 230 4.53 -30.48 -24.83
C VAL A 230 4.87 -29.37 -23.82
N ILE A 231 5.27 -29.83 -22.66
CA ILE A 231 5.64 -28.85 -21.61
C ILE A 231 7.15 -28.61 -21.68
N PHE A 232 7.50 -27.37 -21.48
CA PHE A 232 8.93 -27.00 -21.53
C PHE A 232 9.43 -26.77 -20.11
N PRO A 233 10.25 -27.64 -19.58
CA PRO A 233 10.72 -27.52 -18.19
C PRO A 233 11.85 -26.48 -18.06
N TYR A 234 12.43 -26.13 -19.24
CA TYR A 234 13.62 -25.27 -19.09
C TYR A 234 13.45 -24.02 -19.95
N MET A 235 12.27 -23.35 -19.64
CA MET A 235 12.06 -22.01 -20.22
C MET A 235 12.64 -20.92 -19.31
N ASN A 236 13.44 -20.05 -19.93
CA ASN A 236 14.13 -19.01 -19.13
C ASN A 236 13.48 -17.64 -19.38
N LYS A 237 13.30 -16.93 -18.26
CA LYS A 237 12.79 -15.57 -18.51
C LYS A 237 13.92 -14.66 -18.99
N ILE A 238 13.62 -13.50 -19.51
CA ILE A 238 14.72 -12.66 -20.08
C ILE A 238 14.65 -11.28 -19.44
N GLY A 239 13.69 -11.11 -18.56
CA GLY A 239 13.58 -9.82 -17.86
C GLY A 239 13.00 -10.02 -16.46
N GLU A 240 13.06 -8.86 -15.75
CA GLU A 240 12.82 -8.95 -14.29
C GLU A 240 11.34 -9.23 -13.98
N ASN A 241 10.39 -8.56 -14.60
CA ASN A 241 8.95 -8.72 -14.29
C ASN A 241 8.15 -8.92 -15.56
N SER A 242 6.86 -8.60 -15.54
CA SER A 242 5.94 -8.98 -16.64
C SER A 242 6.31 -8.25 -17.94
N ARG A 243 6.69 -6.99 -17.80
CA ARG A 243 6.85 -6.16 -19.02
C ARG A 243 8.11 -6.56 -19.80
N PRO A 244 9.21 -6.67 -19.23
CA PRO A 244 10.42 -7.01 -20.01
C PRO A 244 10.40 -8.46 -20.49
N ASN A 245 9.42 -9.23 -20.10
CA ASN A 245 9.26 -10.58 -20.68
C ASN A 245 8.15 -10.59 -21.74
N GLY A 246 7.15 -9.69 -21.57
CA GLY A 246 6.04 -9.62 -22.54
C GLY A 246 6.47 -8.91 -23.83
N ILE A 247 7.33 -7.86 -23.72
CA ILE A 247 7.68 -7.00 -24.87
C ILE A 247 8.53 -7.80 -25.86
N PRO A 248 9.40 -8.58 -25.40
CA PRO A 248 10.15 -9.40 -26.38
C PRO A 248 9.22 -10.33 -27.18
N ILE A 249 8.21 -10.79 -26.53
CA ILE A 249 7.29 -11.69 -27.26
C ILE A 249 6.45 -10.86 -28.25
N TRP A 250 5.94 -9.68 -27.80
CA TRP A 250 4.96 -8.95 -28.65
C TRP A 250 5.70 -8.14 -29.72
N PHE A 251 7.03 -7.72 -29.40
CA PHE A 251 7.65 -6.76 -30.35
C PHE A 251 9.02 -7.26 -30.80
N GLY A 252 9.52 -8.25 -30.08
CA GLY A 252 10.88 -8.75 -30.43
C GLY A 252 11.95 -7.78 -29.94
N LYS A 253 11.53 -6.80 -29.01
CA LYS A 253 12.50 -5.80 -28.53
C LYS A 253 12.84 -6.07 -27.07
N SER A 254 14.11 -5.63 -26.69
CA SER A 254 14.52 -5.77 -25.28
C SER A 254 14.36 -4.45 -24.54
N LEU A 255 13.91 -4.59 -23.21
CA LEU A 255 13.75 -3.37 -22.40
C LEU A 255 14.89 -3.25 -21.39
N GLU A 256 15.59 -4.35 -21.29
CA GLU A 256 16.72 -4.29 -20.35
C GLU A 256 18.03 -4.59 -21.08
N LYS A 257 19.10 -4.03 -20.50
CA LYS A 257 20.42 -4.30 -21.12
C LYS A 257 20.90 -5.72 -20.79
N ILE A 258 21.75 -6.24 -21.64
CA ILE A 258 22.38 -7.56 -21.40
C ILE A 258 23.87 -7.34 -21.13
N ASP A 259 24.16 -7.56 -19.79
CA ASP A 259 25.57 -7.35 -19.41
C ASP A 259 26.39 -8.63 -19.65
N ARG A 260 27.36 -8.48 -20.60
CA ARG A 260 28.16 -9.69 -20.90
C ARG A 260 29.61 -9.46 -20.47
N SER A 261 29.66 -8.55 -19.61
CA SER A 261 31.04 -8.15 -19.22
C SER A 261 31.72 -9.28 -18.44
N LEU A 262 30.86 -10.15 -17.94
CA LEU A 262 31.50 -11.32 -17.32
C LEU A 262 32.34 -12.10 -18.33
N PHE A 263 31.94 -12.03 -19.54
CA PHE A 263 32.68 -12.79 -20.58
C PHE A 263 33.59 -11.86 -21.38
N ASP A 264 33.89 -10.70 -20.81
CA ASP A 264 34.73 -9.69 -21.49
C ASP A 264 34.17 -9.32 -22.87
N GLU A 265 32.90 -9.39 -22.90
CA GLU A 265 32.19 -8.97 -24.13
C GLU A 265 31.43 -7.67 -23.85
N GLU A 266 31.07 -7.00 -24.99
CA GLU A 266 30.41 -5.69 -24.85
C GLU A 266 28.98 -5.84 -24.32
N VAL A 267 28.63 -4.83 -23.50
CA VAL A 267 27.24 -4.76 -23.00
C VAL A 267 26.30 -4.44 -24.17
N ILE A 268 25.25 -5.24 -24.21
CA ILE A 268 24.25 -4.96 -25.27
C ILE A 268 23.15 -4.05 -24.68
N PRO A 269 23.00 -2.85 -25.26
CA PRO A 269 21.97 -1.95 -24.73
C PRO A 269 20.55 -2.43 -25.07
N PRO A 270 19.60 -1.91 -24.22
CA PRO A 270 18.23 -2.28 -24.58
C PRO A 270 17.80 -1.66 -25.93
N ASP A 271 16.94 -2.38 -26.63
CA ASP A 271 16.43 -1.84 -27.91
C ASP A 271 15.59 -0.58 -27.66
N TRP A 272 14.83 -0.62 -26.52
CA TRP A 272 14.02 0.56 -26.20
C TRP A 272 14.41 1.07 -24.80
N SER A 273 14.60 2.42 -24.82
CA SER A 273 14.79 3.01 -23.47
C SER A 273 13.45 3.12 -22.73
N HIS A 274 13.55 3.25 -21.39
CA HIS A 274 12.30 3.43 -20.62
C HIS A 274 11.52 4.66 -21.11
N LYS A 275 12.25 5.73 -21.37
CA LYS A 275 11.58 6.96 -21.86
C LYS A 275 10.85 6.71 -23.18
N TYR A 276 11.54 6.09 -24.13
CA TYR A 276 10.85 5.83 -25.41
C TYR A 276 9.64 4.91 -25.21
N PHE A 277 9.87 3.85 -24.46
CA PHE A 277 8.76 2.88 -24.29
C PHE A 277 7.56 3.59 -23.62
N CYS A 278 7.79 4.48 -22.61
CA CYS A 278 6.67 4.93 -21.75
C CYS A 278 6.06 6.22 -22.32
N LYS A 279 6.84 7.00 -23.12
CA LYS A 279 6.30 8.34 -23.48
C LYS A 279 5.91 8.38 -24.95
N THR A 280 6.02 7.24 -25.61
CA THR A 280 5.64 7.24 -27.04
C THR A 280 4.58 6.15 -27.27
N PHE A 281 3.55 6.59 -28.05
CA PHE A 281 2.53 5.56 -28.38
C PHE A 281 3.14 4.48 -29.28
N LYS A 282 2.69 3.26 -29.12
CA LYS A 282 3.33 2.14 -29.85
C LYS A 282 2.50 1.77 -31.08
N ASP A 283 1.73 2.71 -31.49
CA ASP A 283 0.86 2.45 -32.66
C ASP A 283 1.69 2.17 -33.91
N ASN A 284 2.93 2.82 -33.99
CA ASN A 284 3.69 2.69 -35.26
C ASN A 284 4.78 1.63 -35.14
N GLU A 285 4.75 0.93 -34.01
CA GLU A 285 5.72 -0.18 -33.92
C GLU A 285 5.09 -1.50 -34.38
N THR A 286 5.94 -2.26 -35.07
CA THR A 286 5.43 -3.59 -35.49
C THR A 286 5.31 -4.51 -34.26
N ASN A 287 4.09 -5.01 -34.13
CA ASN A 287 3.89 -6.01 -33.05
C ASN A 287 3.18 -7.25 -33.58
N ILE A 288 3.16 -8.34 -32.74
CA ILE A 288 2.74 -9.66 -33.25
C ILE A 288 1.24 -9.61 -33.60
N PHE A 289 0.53 -8.70 -32.95
CA PHE A 289 -0.92 -8.64 -33.24
C PHE A 289 -1.16 -8.00 -34.62
N SER A 290 -0.52 -6.86 -34.85
CA SER A 290 -0.69 -6.23 -36.17
C SER A 290 -0.16 -7.11 -37.30
N GLU A 291 0.88 -7.86 -36.99
CA GLU A 291 1.40 -8.75 -38.06
C GLU A 291 0.41 -9.87 -38.38
N PHE A 292 -0.18 -10.43 -37.39
CA PHE A 292 -1.21 -11.46 -37.70
C PHE A 292 -2.38 -10.82 -38.45
N HIS A 293 -2.71 -9.62 -38.04
CA HIS A 293 -3.80 -8.96 -38.78
C HIS A 293 -3.44 -8.77 -40.25
N ASP A 294 -2.19 -8.36 -40.50
CA ASP A 294 -1.75 -8.17 -41.91
C ASP A 294 -1.85 -9.48 -42.70
N TYR A 295 -1.81 -10.61 -41.97
CA TYR A 295 -1.89 -11.91 -42.68
C TYR A 295 -3.32 -12.42 -42.71
N GLY A 296 -4.24 -11.54 -42.36
CA GLY A 296 -5.66 -11.87 -42.61
C GLY A 296 -6.30 -12.51 -41.38
N TYR A 297 -5.61 -12.52 -40.17
CA TYR A 297 -6.21 -13.11 -38.96
C TYR A 297 -7.09 -12.06 -38.26
N ARG A 298 -8.16 -12.63 -37.64
CA ARG A 298 -8.82 -11.77 -36.63
C ARG A 298 -8.10 -11.88 -35.29
N THR A 299 -8.05 -10.67 -34.59
CA THR A 299 -7.12 -10.70 -33.44
C THR A 299 -7.87 -10.25 -32.17
N LEU A 300 -7.52 -10.93 -31.05
CA LEU A 300 -8.11 -10.58 -29.75
C LEU A 300 -7.00 -10.48 -28.70
N LEU A 301 -7.13 -9.31 -27.89
CA LEU A 301 -6.23 -9.17 -26.72
C LEU A 301 -7.08 -8.84 -25.49
N ALA A 302 -6.86 -9.74 -24.47
CA ALA A 302 -7.65 -9.51 -23.25
C ALA A 302 -6.77 -9.71 -22.02
N GLU A 303 -6.82 -8.69 -21.16
CA GLU A 303 -6.15 -8.76 -19.84
C GLU A 303 -7.16 -8.49 -18.71
N ASP A 304 -6.74 -8.85 -17.45
CA ASP A 304 -7.73 -8.60 -16.36
C ASP A 304 -7.16 -7.62 -15.35
N TRP A 305 -6.31 -6.67 -15.86
CA TRP A 305 -5.76 -5.56 -15.05
C TRP A 305 -5.78 -4.27 -15.88
N ALA A 306 -6.45 -3.20 -15.34
CA ALA A 306 -6.68 -1.96 -16.13
C ALA A 306 -5.35 -1.25 -16.40
N GLU A 307 -4.33 -1.36 -15.49
CA GLU A 307 -3.03 -0.69 -15.74
C GLU A 307 -2.19 -1.49 -16.74
N GLY A 308 -2.78 -2.72 -17.19
CA GLY A 308 -2.30 -3.59 -18.30
C GLY A 308 -0.78 -3.58 -18.40
N THR A 309 -0.17 -4.38 -19.31
CA THR A 309 1.28 -4.55 -19.53
C THR A 309 1.85 -3.36 -20.31
N MET A 310 1.01 -2.68 -21.16
CA MET A 310 1.57 -1.63 -22.04
C MET A 310 1.38 -0.26 -21.40
N ASN A 311 0.52 -0.16 -20.30
CA ASN A 311 0.23 1.23 -19.86
C ASN A 311 0.57 1.41 -18.37
N TRP A 312 1.11 0.41 -17.73
CA TRP A 312 1.58 0.58 -16.35
C TRP A 312 2.99 1.18 -16.35
N PRO A 313 3.53 1.85 -15.17
CA PRO A 313 2.49 2.45 -14.28
C PRO A 313 2.00 3.79 -14.81
N ASN A 314 2.74 4.46 -15.70
CA ASN A 314 2.30 5.74 -16.30
C ASN A 314 2.76 5.81 -17.75
N CYS A 315 2.67 4.66 -18.44
CA CYS A 315 3.05 4.67 -19.86
C CYS A 315 1.80 4.89 -20.73
N VAL A 316 2.05 5.43 -21.88
CA VAL A 316 0.92 5.90 -22.71
C VAL A 316 0.30 4.73 -23.48
N GLY A 317 1.10 3.56 -23.61
CA GLY A 317 0.54 2.39 -24.32
C GLY A 317 0.19 2.72 -25.77
N PHE A 318 -1.14 2.39 -26.19
CA PHE A 318 -1.58 2.61 -27.58
C PHE A 318 -2.56 3.79 -27.64
N ASP A 319 -2.34 4.56 -28.72
CA ASP A 319 -3.35 5.61 -28.96
C ASP A 319 -4.63 5.02 -29.58
N LYS A 320 -4.46 4.15 -30.57
CA LYS A 320 -5.60 3.43 -31.20
C LYS A 320 -5.57 1.95 -30.79
N PRO A 321 -6.82 1.39 -30.77
CA PRO A 321 -6.82 -0.04 -30.40
C PRO A 321 -5.95 -0.87 -31.35
N PRO A 322 -5.02 -1.57 -30.80
CA PRO A 322 -4.01 -2.27 -31.62
C PRO A 322 -4.55 -3.58 -32.19
N ILE A 323 -5.82 -3.86 -31.88
CA ILE A 323 -6.31 -5.18 -32.31
C ILE A 323 -7.82 -5.09 -32.54
N ASP A 324 -8.42 -6.19 -33.17
CA ASP A 324 -9.85 -6.14 -33.54
C ASP A 324 -10.75 -6.17 -32.29
N HIS A 325 -10.38 -7.08 -31.40
CA HIS A 325 -11.17 -7.15 -30.16
C HIS A 325 -10.25 -6.93 -28.95
N PHE A 326 -10.55 -5.76 -28.30
CA PHE A 326 -9.65 -5.28 -27.24
C PHE A 326 -10.45 -5.08 -25.94
N MET A 327 -10.09 -5.81 -24.85
CA MET A 327 -10.92 -5.91 -23.63
C MET A 327 -10.70 -4.69 -22.74
N ARG A 328 -9.98 -3.71 -23.14
CA ARG A 328 -9.62 -2.56 -22.30
C ARG A 328 -10.85 -1.84 -21.76
N PRO A 329 -11.90 -1.58 -22.50
CA PRO A 329 -13.08 -0.92 -21.91
C PRO A 329 -13.65 -1.71 -20.73
N PHE A 330 -13.66 -3.02 -20.86
CA PHE A 330 -14.13 -3.82 -19.71
C PHE A 330 -13.25 -3.55 -18.47
N GLN A 331 -11.93 -3.56 -18.65
CA GLN A 331 -11.01 -3.37 -17.49
C GLN A 331 -11.23 -2.00 -16.85
N ASN A 332 -11.39 -0.97 -17.73
CA ASN A 332 -11.63 0.38 -17.16
C ASN A 332 -12.94 0.45 -16.38
N ALA A 333 -13.96 -0.21 -16.91
CA ALA A 333 -15.27 -0.15 -16.21
C ALA A 333 -15.20 -0.93 -14.88
N TYR A 334 -14.38 -1.94 -14.89
CA TYR A 334 -14.37 -2.81 -13.71
C TYR A 334 -13.48 -2.20 -12.62
N GLU A 335 -12.38 -1.47 -12.94
CA GLU A 335 -11.37 -1.21 -11.88
C GLU A 335 -11.25 0.29 -11.63
N ARG A 336 -11.72 1.11 -12.62
CA ARG A 336 -11.39 2.53 -12.43
C ARG A 336 -12.61 3.26 -11.86
N LYS A 337 -12.18 4.20 -11.05
CA LYS A 337 -13.24 4.98 -10.39
C LYS A 337 -14.01 5.85 -11.42
N GLY A 338 -15.31 5.79 -11.33
CA GLY A 338 -16.15 6.68 -12.18
C GLY A 338 -16.38 6.06 -13.56
N GLN A 339 -15.77 4.89 -13.82
CA GLN A 339 -15.98 4.31 -15.17
C GLN A 339 -17.10 3.26 -15.13
N GLY A 340 -17.34 2.58 -14.07
CA GLY A 340 -18.46 1.63 -13.86
C GLY A 340 -19.20 1.96 -12.56
N ALA A 341 -20.40 1.45 -12.50
CA ALA A 341 -21.12 1.61 -11.22
C ALA A 341 -20.44 0.82 -10.09
N PRO A 342 -20.44 1.35 -8.89
CA PRO A 342 -19.77 0.69 -7.75
C PRO A 342 -20.23 -0.77 -7.59
N ILE A 343 -21.53 -1.08 -7.71
CA ILE A 343 -21.99 -2.46 -7.49
C ILE A 343 -21.48 -3.39 -8.60
N THR A 344 -21.35 -2.86 -9.85
CA THR A 344 -20.84 -3.73 -10.94
C THR A 344 -19.34 -4.01 -10.74
N GLN A 345 -18.60 -3.19 -10.06
CA GLN A 345 -17.15 -3.37 -9.87
C GLN A 345 -16.86 -4.43 -8.82
N LYS A 346 -17.96 -5.00 -8.30
CA LYS A 346 -17.73 -6.00 -7.23
C LYS A 346 -18.11 -7.40 -7.72
N HIS A 347 -18.67 -7.45 -8.98
CA HIS A 347 -19.29 -8.73 -9.36
C HIS A 347 -18.24 -9.80 -9.63
N LEU A 348 -16.91 -9.47 -9.65
CA LEU A 348 -15.88 -10.50 -9.93
C LEU A 348 -14.99 -10.69 -8.70
N LYS A 349 -15.35 -10.25 -7.52
CA LYS A 349 -14.49 -10.34 -6.32
C LYS A 349 -14.82 -11.63 -5.55
N GLY A 350 -15.53 -12.69 -6.25
CA GLY A 350 -15.62 -14.00 -5.57
C GLY A 350 -16.78 -14.01 -4.57
N GLY A 351 -17.61 -12.87 -4.28
CA GLY A 351 -18.77 -12.76 -3.36
C GLY A 351 -19.93 -13.68 -3.78
N LYS A 352 -21.12 -13.16 -3.91
CA LYS A 352 -22.37 -13.93 -4.14
C LYS A 352 -22.35 -14.58 -5.53
N LEU A 353 -21.47 -14.13 -6.48
CA LEU A 353 -21.67 -14.60 -7.88
C LEU A 353 -20.66 -15.67 -8.23
N CYS A 354 -19.80 -16.05 -7.32
CA CYS A 354 -18.83 -17.14 -7.52
C CYS A 354 -18.04 -16.94 -8.82
N ARG A 355 -17.68 -15.72 -9.03
CA ARG A 355 -16.91 -15.46 -10.26
C ARG A 355 -15.71 -14.56 -9.93
N GLN A 356 -14.62 -14.73 -10.83
CA GLN A 356 -13.39 -13.89 -10.70
C GLN A 356 -12.97 -13.38 -12.08
N THR A 357 -11.98 -12.64 -12.12
CA THR A 357 -11.63 -11.92 -13.37
C THR A 357 -11.20 -12.90 -14.46
N HIS A 358 -10.49 -14.09 -14.18
CA HIS A 358 -10.06 -15.02 -15.26
C HIS A 358 -11.28 -15.64 -15.96
N ASN A 359 -12.43 -15.75 -15.20
CA ASN A 359 -13.63 -16.31 -15.86
C ASN A 359 -14.09 -15.43 -17.02
N THR A 360 -14.00 -14.13 -16.84
CA THR A 360 -14.44 -13.25 -17.94
C THR A 360 -13.44 -13.29 -19.10
N LEU A 361 -12.15 -13.43 -18.79
CA LEU A 361 -11.17 -13.59 -19.90
C LEU A 361 -11.48 -14.83 -20.72
N LEU A 362 -11.76 -15.95 -20.00
CA LEU A 362 -12.01 -17.21 -20.73
C LEU A 362 -13.34 -17.13 -21.48
N ASP A 363 -14.36 -16.39 -20.88
CA ASP A 363 -15.63 -16.24 -21.61
C ASP A 363 -15.41 -15.47 -22.92
N TYR A 364 -14.68 -14.38 -22.84
CA TYR A 364 -14.42 -13.55 -24.03
C TYR A 364 -13.62 -14.31 -25.08
N MET A 365 -12.57 -15.11 -24.65
CA MET A 365 -11.80 -15.95 -25.61
C MET A 365 -12.70 -17.03 -26.23
N GLY A 366 -13.54 -17.64 -25.38
CA GLY A 366 -14.46 -18.67 -25.91
C GLY A 366 -15.38 -18.10 -26.99
N GLN A 367 -15.97 -16.88 -26.70
CA GLN A 367 -16.82 -16.23 -27.72
C GLN A 367 -16.03 -15.93 -29.01
N PHE A 368 -14.77 -15.54 -28.89
CA PHE A 368 -13.91 -15.22 -30.06
C PHE A 368 -13.60 -16.48 -30.86
N ILE A 369 -13.36 -17.63 -30.16
CA ILE A 369 -13.02 -18.90 -30.85
C ILE A 369 -14.20 -19.32 -31.73
N ASN A 370 -15.30 -18.96 -31.28
CA ASN A 370 -16.49 -19.42 -32.05
C ASN A 370 -16.91 -18.37 -33.07
N ALA A 371 -16.12 -17.24 -32.89
CA ALA A 371 -16.47 -16.14 -33.81
C ALA A 371 -15.65 -16.24 -35.11
N TYR A 372 -16.30 -16.10 -36.31
CA TYR A 372 -15.63 -16.05 -37.63
C TYR A 372 -15.33 -17.46 -38.13
N PRO A 373 -16.25 -18.21 -38.55
CA PRO A 373 -15.98 -19.59 -39.01
C PRO A 373 -15.17 -19.62 -40.30
N ASP A 374 -15.08 -18.43 -40.97
CA ASP A 374 -14.42 -18.48 -42.30
C ASP A 374 -13.10 -17.69 -42.25
N GLN A 375 -12.64 -17.31 -41.00
CA GLN A 375 -11.36 -16.57 -40.95
C GLN A 375 -10.50 -17.12 -39.81
N LYS A 376 -9.18 -17.06 -40.06
CA LYS A 376 -8.27 -17.56 -39.01
C LYS A 376 -8.17 -16.54 -37.87
N LYS A 377 -7.79 -17.09 -36.66
CA LYS A 377 -7.86 -16.21 -35.47
C LYS A 377 -6.54 -16.30 -34.70
N PHE A 378 -6.23 -15.11 -34.18
CA PHE A 378 -5.14 -15.03 -33.22
C PHE A 378 -5.65 -14.36 -31.93
N GLY A 379 -5.73 -15.25 -30.87
CA GLY A 379 -6.24 -14.71 -29.59
C GLY A 379 -5.19 -14.79 -28.48
N TRP A 380 -5.23 -13.69 -27.67
CA TRP A 380 -4.24 -13.65 -26.57
C TRP A 380 -4.94 -13.16 -25.29
N VAL A 381 -4.90 -14.11 -24.28
CA VAL A 381 -5.43 -13.68 -22.97
C VAL A 381 -4.29 -13.75 -21.95
N TRP A 382 -4.30 -12.72 -21.14
CA TRP A 382 -3.26 -12.63 -20.09
C TRP A 382 -3.94 -12.44 -18.73
N ALA A 383 -3.96 -13.64 -17.94
CA ALA A 383 -4.58 -13.59 -16.60
C ALA A 383 -3.54 -13.14 -15.55
N ILE A 384 -3.78 -11.99 -14.99
CA ILE A 384 -2.73 -11.34 -14.16
C ILE A 384 -3.10 -11.52 -12.68
N ASP A 385 -4.29 -11.54 -12.27
CA ASP A 385 -4.71 -11.41 -10.86
C ASP A 385 -4.50 -12.74 -10.10
N LEU A 386 -4.65 -13.89 -10.72
CA LEU A 386 -4.69 -15.18 -10.00
C LEU A 386 -3.37 -15.45 -9.27
N GLY A 387 -2.23 -15.21 -10.02
CA GLY A 387 -0.95 -15.72 -9.45
C GLY A 387 -0.02 -14.57 -9.07
N HIS A 388 -0.54 -13.31 -9.20
CA HIS A 388 0.40 -12.16 -9.16
C HIS A 388 1.02 -12.05 -7.75
N ASN A 389 0.17 -12.40 -6.67
CA ASN A 389 0.69 -12.06 -5.33
C ASN A 389 0.87 -13.32 -4.48
N SER A 390 0.54 -14.46 -5.16
CA SER A 390 0.59 -15.61 -4.21
C SER A 390 0.96 -16.89 -4.97
N GLU A 391 1.63 -17.78 -4.14
CA GLU A 391 1.96 -19.12 -4.67
C GLU A 391 0.71 -20.00 -4.74
N ASN A 392 -0.40 -19.65 -4.12
CA ASN A 392 -1.57 -20.54 -4.03
C ASN A 392 -2.74 -19.98 -4.85
N GLY A 393 -2.44 -19.10 -5.77
CA GLY A 393 -3.51 -18.36 -6.46
C GLY A 393 -4.15 -19.20 -7.57
N PHE A 394 -3.60 -20.41 -8.00
CA PHE A 394 -4.09 -21.05 -9.25
C PHE A 394 -4.90 -22.30 -8.91
N THR A 395 -4.60 -22.94 -7.80
CA THR A 395 -5.15 -24.31 -7.55
C THR A 395 -6.68 -24.28 -7.67
N HIS A 396 -7.38 -23.28 -7.09
CA HIS A 396 -8.86 -23.29 -7.14
C HIS A 396 -9.38 -22.99 -8.55
N ALA A 397 -8.50 -22.43 -9.46
CA ALA A 397 -8.97 -22.10 -10.83
C ALA A 397 -8.61 -23.22 -11.82
N ASP A 398 -7.91 -24.25 -11.36
CA ASP A 398 -7.49 -25.34 -12.26
C ASP A 398 -8.68 -25.90 -13.04
N LYS A 399 -9.79 -26.08 -12.35
CA LYS A 399 -10.96 -26.68 -13.02
C LYS A 399 -11.51 -25.74 -14.11
N ASP A 400 -11.43 -24.50 -13.89
CA ASP A 400 -11.95 -23.53 -14.89
C ASP A 400 -11.16 -23.63 -16.20
N PHE A 401 -9.84 -23.65 -16.15
CA PHE A 401 -9.06 -23.75 -17.40
C PHE A 401 -9.24 -25.13 -18.04
N HIS A 402 -9.26 -26.12 -17.20
CA HIS A 402 -9.55 -27.47 -17.74
C HIS A 402 -10.88 -27.49 -18.49
N ASN A 403 -11.91 -26.99 -17.84
CA ASN A 403 -13.24 -27.00 -18.51
C ASN A 403 -13.21 -26.17 -19.80
N PHE A 404 -12.52 -25.05 -19.72
CA PHE A 404 -12.43 -24.24 -20.96
C PHE A 404 -11.82 -25.06 -22.11
N LEU A 405 -10.73 -25.82 -21.85
CA LEU A 405 -10.10 -26.61 -22.94
C LEU A 405 -11.05 -27.70 -23.44
N ILE A 406 -11.79 -28.28 -22.54
CA ILE A 406 -12.69 -29.39 -22.96
C ILE A 406 -13.86 -28.81 -23.76
N GLU A 407 -14.38 -27.78 -23.23
CA GLU A 407 -15.56 -27.19 -23.91
C GLU A 407 -15.23 -26.76 -25.34
N HIS A 408 -14.00 -26.34 -25.59
CA HIS A 408 -13.67 -25.84 -26.95
C HIS A 408 -12.70 -26.78 -27.65
N ARG A 409 -12.70 -28.03 -27.33
CA ARG A 409 -11.69 -29.01 -27.79
C ARG A 409 -11.75 -29.18 -29.31
N LYS A 410 -12.91 -29.10 -29.88
CA LYS A 410 -12.98 -29.36 -31.33
C LYS A 410 -12.20 -28.29 -32.10
N LYS A 411 -12.35 -27.02 -31.69
CA LYS A 411 -11.63 -25.95 -32.42
C LYS A 411 -10.17 -25.86 -31.97
N LEU A 412 -9.95 -26.17 -30.73
CA LEU A 412 -8.55 -26.04 -30.25
C LEU A 412 -7.69 -27.19 -30.78
N ASP A 413 -8.25 -28.38 -31.08
CA ASP A 413 -7.46 -29.52 -31.60
C ASP A 413 -6.87 -29.20 -32.98
N ASN A 414 -7.46 -28.26 -33.61
CA ASN A 414 -6.93 -27.93 -34.96
C ASN A 414 -6.22 -26.58 -34.94
N SER A 415 -5.78 -26.20 -33.72
CA SER A 415 -5.09 -24.89 -33.60
C SER A 415 -3.76 -25.08 -32.85
N PHE A 416 -2.89 -24.06 -33.06
CA PHE A 416 -1.78 -23.99 -32.08
C PHE A 416 -2.27 -23.34 -30.77
N VAL A 417 -2.02 -24.08 -29.61
CA VAL A 417 -2.47 -23.53 -28.32
C VAL A 417 -1.25 -23.44 -27.39
N PHE A 418 -1.09 -22.16 -26.84
CA PHE A 418 0.05 -21.94 -25.92
C PHE A 418 -0.50 -21.68 -24.51
N LEU A 419 0.12 -22.46 -23.52
CA LEU A 419 0.01 -22.02 -22.11
C LEU A 419 1.35 -21.46 -21.63
N LEU A 420 1.22 -20.17 -21.20
CA LEU A 420 2.51 -19.52 -20.92
C LEU A 420 2.48 -18.89 -19.54
N GLY A 421 3.69 -18.81 -18.98
CA GLY A 421 3.99 -17.88 -17.89
C GLY A 421 5.02 -16.83 -18.35
N ASP A 422 4.84 -15.60 -17.86
CA ASP A 422 5.84 -14.58 -18.25
C ASP A 422 7.10 -14.69 -17.36
N HIS A 423 6.87 -14.89 -16.11
CA HIS A 423 7.89 -15.16 -15.08
C HIS A 423 7.25 -15.91 -13.91
N GLY A 424 8.18 -16.42 -12.87
CA GLY A 424 7.63 -17.04 -11.64
C GLY A 424 7.33 -15.97 -10.57
N LEU A 425 6.90 -16.42 -9.40
CA LEU A 425 6.55 -15.48 -8.31
C LEU A 425 7.82 -14.81 -7.77
N ARG A 426 7.83 -13.46 -7.66
CA ARG A 426 9.10 -12.72 -7.47
C ARG A 426 9.27 -12.32 -6.00
N PHE A 427 8.20 -12.49 -5.31
CA PHE A 427 8.37 -12.06 -3.91
C PHE A 427 7.68 -13.07 -2.99
N GLY A 428 7.86 -12.85 -1.63
CA GLY A 428 7.22 -13.75 -0.63
C GLY A 428 8.22 -14.81 -0.14
N GLY A 429 7.75 -15.48 0.95
CA GLY A 429 8.65 -16.43 1.65
C GLY A 429 9.05 -17.62 0.76
N VAL A 430 8.22 -17.91 -0.31
CA VAL A 430 8.51 -19.09 -1.15
C VAL A 430 9.82 -18.90 -1.91
N ARG A 431 10.22 -17.64 -2.10
CA ARG A 431 11.47 -17.37 -2.85
C ARG A 431 12.70 -17.77 -2.03
N ASN A 432 12.47 -17.86 -0.73
CA ASN A 432 13.62 -18.21 0.12
C ASN A 432 13.95 -19.71 0.05
N THR A 433 13.11 -20.45 -0.63
CA THR A 433 13.42 -21.89 -0.80
C THR A 433 14.25 -22.09 -2.08
N PHE A 434 14.89 -23.25 -2.15
CA PHE A 434 15.72 -23.52 -3.33
C PHE A 434 14.88 -23.54 -4.61
N VAL A 435 13.72 -24.24 -4.61
CA VAL A 435 12.88 -24.34 -5.85
C VAL A 435 12.23 -22.98 -6.11
N GLY A 436 11.77 -22.31 -5.03
CA GLY A 436 11.14 -20.98 -5.23
C GLY A 436 12.11 -19.99 -5.91
N ALA A 437 13.40 -20.00 -5.51
CA ALA A 437 14.40 -19.09 -6.14
C ALA A 437 14.61 -19.42 -7.62
N LEU A 438 14.54 -20.70 -7.95
CA LEU A 438 14.67 -21.10 -9.37
C LEU A 438 13.40 -20.75 -10.14
N ASP A 439 12.29 -20.89 -9.47
CA ASP A 439 10.99 -20.69 -10.15
C ASP A 439 10.85 -19.25 -10.67
N VAL A 440 11.52 -18.38 -9.99
CA VAL A 440 11.37 -16.97 -10.40
C VAL A 440 11.82 -16.81 -11.86
N ASN A 441 12.85 -17.63 -12.26
CA ASN A 441 13.46 -17.43 -13.58
C ASN A 441 13.00 -18.49 -14.58
N ASN A 442 12.06 -19.44 -14.18
CA ASN A 442 11.64 -20.54 -15.05
C ASN A 442 10.11 -20.48 -15.26
N PRO A 443 9.68 -19.65 -16.13
CA PRO A 443 8.24 -19.52 -16.36
C PRO A 443 7.66 -20.76 -17.06
N PHE A 444 6.36 -20.93 -16.79
CA PHE A 444 5.69 -22.11 -17.39
C PHE A 444 5.48 -21.87 -18.89
N THR A 445 5.79 -22.92 -19.73
CA THR A 445 5.53 -22.86 -21.18
C THR A 445 5.12 -24.25 -21.68
N ALA A 446 4.06 -24.23 -22.44
CA ALA A 446 3.59 -25.48 -23.05
C ALA A 446 2.88 -25.16 -24.38
N ILE A 447 3.05 -26.18 -25.27
CA ILE A 447 2.42 -25.89 -26.58
C ILE A 447 1.77 -27.19 -27.09
N SER A 448 0.56 -27.01 -27.64
CA SER A 448 -0.05 -28.09 -28.44
C SER A 448 -0.14 -27.68 -29.91
N ILE A 449 0.13 -28.66 -30.72
CA ILE A 449 0.13 -28.33 -32.17
C ILE A 449 -1.11 -28.97 -32.81
N PRO A 450 -1.57 -28.40 -34.04
CA PRO A 450 -2.75 -28.95 -34.69
C PRO A 450 -2.59 -30.44 -35.00
N LYS A 451 -3.71 -31.11 -34.82
CA LYS A 451 -3.69 -32.59 -34.94
C LYS A 451 -3.17 -33.03 -36.31
N VAL A 452 -3.57 -32.25 -37.33
CA VAL A 452 -3.16 -32.68 -38.68
C VAL A 452 -1.63 -32.61 -38.82
N LEU A 453 -1.05 -31.67 -38.14
CA LEU A 453 0.42 -31.53 -38.30
C LEU A 453 1.14 -32.57 -37.43
N ARG A 454 0.53 -33.06 -36.41
CA ARG A 454 1.17 -34.08 -35.55
C ARG A 454 1.40 -35.38 -36.31
N ASN A 455 0.52 -35.59 -37.34
CA ASN A 455 0.60 -36.89 -38.05
C ASN A 455 1.27 -36.73 -39.42
N THR A 456 1.27 -35.49 -39.82
CA THR A 456 1.71 -35.37 -41.25
C THR A 456 3.13 -34.78 -41.29
N THR A 457 3.60 -34.29 -40.11
CA THR A 457 4.94 -33.67 -40.12
C THR A 457 5.73 -34.19 -38.90
N ASN A 458 7.02 -33.67 -38.78
CA ASN A 458 7.86 -34.07 -37.62
C ASN A 458 7.96 -32.93 -36.60
N ILE A 459 7.10 -32.04 -36.68
CA ILE A 459 7.18 -30.82 -35.83
C ILE A 459 7.02 -31.23 -34.35
N LEU A 460 6.02 -32.16 -34.07
CA LEU A 460 5.83 -32.55 -32.65
C LEU A 460 7.12 -33.16 -32.07
N GLU A 461 7.84 -33.92 -32.89
CA GLU A 461 9.10 -34.51 -32.40
C GLU A 461 10.14 -33.41 -32.10
N TYR A 462 10.21 -32.44 -32.94
CA TYR A 462 11.21 -31.37 -32.69
C TYR A 462 10.83 -30.53 -31.47
N VAL A 463 9.51 -30.29 -31.39
CA VAL A 463 9.12 -29.51 -30.21
C VAL A 463 9.50 -30.30 -28.94
N ALA A 464 9.22 -31.61 -28.91
CA ALA A 464 9.55 -32.44 -27.73
C ALA A 464 11.06 -32.45 -27.47
N GLU A 465 11.82 -32.52 -28.59
CA GLU A 465 13.29 -32.54 -28.40
C GLU A 465 13.79 -31.16 -27.91
N ASN A 466 13.23 -30.14 -28.43
CA ASN A 466 13.74 -28.80 -28.05
C ASN A 466 13.29 -28.43 -26.64
N ALA A 467 12.14 -29.05 -26.20
CA ALA A 467 11.67 -28.75 -24.84
C ALA A 467 12.69 -29.23 -23.79
N LYS A 468 13.56 -30.15 -24.18
CA LYS A 468 14.53 -30.71 -23.20
C LYS A 468 15.75 -29.79 -23.07
N ASN A 469 15.76 -28.74 -23.85
CA ASN A 469 16.92 -27.81 -23.79
C ASN A 469 16.42 -26.43 -23.34
N ILE A 470 17.42 -25.63 -22.92
CA ILE A 470 17.05 -24.27 -22.44
C ILE A 470 16.44 -23.46 -23.59
N GLN A 471 15.24 -22.81 -23.27
CA GLN A 471 14.54 -21.92 -24.21
C GLN A 471 14.29 -20.58 -23.54
N SER A 472 13.92 -19.58 -24.38
CA SER A 472 13.58 -18.26 -23.79
C SER A 472 12.36 -17.69 -24.50
N HIS A 473 11.89 -16.57 -23.94
CA HIS A 473 10.69 -15.97 -24.57
C HIS A 473 11.02 -15.40 -25.95
N TYR A 474 12.32 -15.22 -26.30
CA TYR A 474 12.65 -14.90 -27.72
C TYR A 474 12.35 -16.08 -28.64
N ASP A 475 12.53 -17.26 -28.11
CA ASP A 475 12.20 -18.45 -28.93
C ASP A 475 10.68 -18.59 -29.08
N THR A 476 9.97 -18.24 -28.00
CA THR A 476 8.50 -18.27 -28.13
C THR A 476 8.02 -17.31 -29.23
N ARG A 477 8.60 -16.14 -29.23
CA ARG A 477 8.21 -15.20 -30.31
C ARG A 477 8.59 -15.76 -31.69
N ALA A 478 9.78 -16.22 -31.80
CA ALA A 478 10.20 -16.78 -33.11
C ALA A 478 9.27 -17.92 -33.54
N THR A 479 8.85 -18.69 -32.60
CA THR A 479 7.98 -19.83 -32.96
C THR A 479 6.62 -19.32 -33.45
N ILE A 480 6.06 -18.28 -32.78
CA ILE A 480 4.72 -17.78 -33.19
C ILE A 480 4.83 -17.11 -34.56
N LEU A 481 5.92 -16.42 -34.83
CA LEU A 481 6.08 -15.81 -36.17
C LEU A 481 6.33 -16.88 -37.24
N ASP A 482 7.11 -17.88 -36.82
CA ASP A 482 7.39 -18.97 -37.77
C ASP A 482 6.08 -19.66 -38.21
N ILE A 483 5.16 -19.83 -37.24
CA ILE A 483 3.87 -20.50 -37.53
C ILE A 483 3.08 -19.66 -38.54
N MET A 484 3.11 -18.42 -38.38
CA MET A 484 2.21 -17.57 -39.18
C MET A 484 2.87 -17.23 -40.53
N LYS A 485 4.24 -16.95 -40.51
CA LYS A 485 4.84 -16.34 -41.73
C LYS A 485 5.60 -17.39 -42.53
N TYR A 486 6.36 -18.16 -41.91
CA TYR A 486 7.35 -18.93 -42.71
C TYR A 486 6.88 -20.36 -42.88
N GLN A 487 6.41 -20.98 -41.84
CA GLN A 487 5.97 -22.39 -42.03
C GLN A 487 4.67 -22.45 -42.84
N SER A 488 3.89 -21.44 -42.63
CA SER A 488 2.62 -21.48 -43.38
C SER A 488 2.87 -21.45 -44.89
N ALA A 489 3.90 -20.91 -45.32
CA ALA A 489 4.19 -20.83 -46.77
C ALA A 489 4.79 -22.14 -47.28
N LYS A 490 5.21 -22.90 -46.38
CA LYS A 490 5.88 -24.14 -46.84
C LYS A 490 5.14 -25.36 -46.31
N SER A 491 3.99 -25.16 -45.89
CA SER A 491 3.10 -26.26 -45.46
C SER A 491 3.72 -27.04 -44.29
N PHE A 492 4.60 -26.32 -43.56
CA PHE A 492 5.14 -26.80 -42.27
C PHE A 492 6.07 -28.00 -42.50
N THR A 493 6.81 -28.03 -43.59
CA THR A 493 7.69 -29.19 -43.89
C THR A 493 9.14 -28.78 -43.69
N GLU A 494 9.32 -27.49 -43.42
CA GLU A 494 10.73 -27.10 -43.23
C GLU A 494 11.16 -27.38 -41.79
N THR A 495 12.49 -27.89 -41.74
CA THR A 495 12.82 -28.34 -40.36
C THR A 495 14.19 -27.79 -39.95
N GLU A 496 14.86 -27.15 -40.88
CA GLU A 496 16.22 -26.71 -40.53
C GLU A 496 16.17 -25.42 -39.71
N ALA A 497 17.29 -25.32 -38.89
CA ALA A 497 17.36 -24.10 -38.06
C ALA A 497 17.31 -22.84 -38.96
N ARG A 498 16.60 -21.87 -38.39
CA ARG A 498 16.49 -20.64 -39.19
C ARG A 498 16.56 -19.41 -38.26
N GLN A 499 17.32 -18.52 -38.73
CA GLN A 499 17.30 -17.21 -38.05
C GLN A 499 16.36 -16.24 -38.80
N PHE A 500 15.40 -15.70 -38.03
CA PHE A 500 14.42 -14.80 -38.68
C PHE A 500 14.91 -13.35 -38.59
N PRO A 501 14.69 -12.63 -39.70
CA PRO A 501 15.20 -11.24 -39.72
C PRO A 501 14.68 -10.43 -38.51
N GLU A 502 15.66 -9.75 -37.79
CA GLU A 502 15.36 -8.81 -36.68
C GLU A 502 14.80 -9.54 -35.46
N GLU A 503 14.87 -10.90 -35.52
CA GLU A 503 14.42 -11.66 -34.34
C GLU A 503 15.63 -12.29 -33.66
N LYS A 504 15.49 -12.49 -32.31
CA LYS A 504 16.68 -12.92 -31.53
C LYS A 504 16.56 -14.40 -31.16
N GLY A 505 15.37 -15.03 -31.35
CA GLY A 505 15.22 -16.42 -30.90
C GLY A 505 15.09 -17.38 -32.09
N TYR A 506 15.18 -18.66 -31.71
CA TYR A 506 14.95 -19.74 -32.71
C TYR A 506 13.66 -20.51 -32.38
N SER A 507 12.93 -20.76 -33.44
CA SER A 507 11.64 -21.47 -33.26
C SER A 507 11.87 -22.89 -32.75
N TYR A 508 10.99 -23.20 -31.70
CA TYR A 508 11.21 -24.59 -31.23
C TYR A 508 10.40 -25.58 -32.07
N ILE A 509 9.82 -25.23 -33.30
CA ILE A 509 9.18 -26.24 -34.17
C ILE A 509 10.12 -26.58 -35.32
N ARG A 510 11.45 -26.14 -35.16
CA ARG A 510 12.53 -26.52 -36.09
C ARG A 510 13.70 -27.10 -35.30
N LYS A 511 14.60 -27.61 -36.11
CA LYS A 511 15.89 -27.93 -35.44
C LYS A 511 16.54 -26.66 -34.88
N GLN A 512 17.32 -26.95 -33.71
CA GLN A 512 17.99 -25.78 -33.12
C GLN A 512 19.39 -25.60 -33.71
N PRO A 513 19.94 -24.36 -33.70
CA PRO A 513 21.26 -24.13 -34.29
C PRO A 513 22.33 -25.00 -33.64
N SER A 514 23.42 -25.17 -34.45
CA SER A 514 24.49 -26.06 -33.96
C SER A 514 25.25 -25.41 -32.80
N THR A 515 25.04 -24.06 -32.69
CA THR A 515 25.68 -23.40 -31.55
C THR A 515 25.05 -23.85 -30.22
N PRO A 516 25.98 -24.16 -29.29
CA PRO A 516 25.43 -24.60 -28.00
C PRO A 516 24.56 -23.52 -27.34
N ARG A 517 23.50 -24.03 -26.90
CA ARG A 517 22.55 -23.08 -26.27
C ARG A 517 22.84 -22.99 -24.77
N ASN A 518 23.18 -21.78 -24.32
CA ASN A 518 23.47 -21.44 -22.91
C ASN A 518 23.37 -19.93 -22.71
N CYS A 519 23.53 -19.49 -21.42
CA CYS A 519 23.23 -18.08 -21.13
C CYS A 519 24.31 -17.15 -21.70
N ARG A 520 25.36 -17.79 -22.14
CA ARG A 520 26.38 -16.96 -22.83
C ARG A 520 25.97 -16.68 -24.29
N ASN A 521 25.34 -17.75 -24.96
CA ASN A 521 25.10 -17.62 -26.42
C ASN A 521 23.65 -17.22 -26.69
N MET A 522 22.91 -17.21 -25.58
CA MET A 522 21.53 -16.76 -25.78
C MET A 522 21.35 -15.39 -25.13
N PRO A 523 20.44 -14.61 -25.71
CA PRO A 523 20.23 -13.27 -25.14
C PRO A 523 19.50 -13.32 -23.80
N ILE A 524 20.13 -14.04 -22.90
CA ILE A 524 19.60 -14.16 -21.53
C ILE A 524 20.60 -13.49 -20.58
N PRO A 525 20.08 -12.46 -19.89
CA PRO A 525 21.00 -11.87 -18.89
C PRO A 525 21.38 -12.89 -17.81
N LEU A 526 22.65 -12.78 -17.39
CA LEU A 526 23.19 -13.81 -16.49
C LEU A 526 22.42 -13.84 -15.17
N GLU A 527 21.92 -12.77 -14.69
CA GLU A 527 21.18 -12.76 -13.40
C GLU A 527 19.89 -13.57 -13.49
N TYR A 528 19.39 -13.79 -14.75
CA TYR A 528 18.13 -14.56 -14.87
C TYR A 528 18.41 -15.98 -15.37
N CYS A 529 19.63 -16.33 -15.48
CA CYS A 529 20.00 -17.59 -16.15
C CYS A 529 19.67 -18.77 -15.24
N ILE A 530 19.09 -19.81 -15.89
CA ILE A 530 18.69 -20.96 -15.02
C ILE A 530 19.78 -22.04 -15.11
N CYS A 531 20.77 -21.84 -15.96
CA CYS A 531 21.87 -22.81 -15.92
C CYS A 531 22.53 -22.81 -14.53
N GLN A 532 22.90 -24.07 -14.13
CA GLN A 532 23.41 -24.20 -12.75
C GLN A 532 24.95 -24.17 -12.77
N PHE A 533 25.40 -23.33 -11.73
CA PHE A 533 26.87 -23.25 -11.54
C PHE A 533 27.20 -23.65 -10.09
N LYS A 534 28.33 -24.37 -9.98
CA LYS A 534 28.69 -24.78 -8.61
C LYS A 534 29.10 -23.55 -7.78
N LYS A 535 28.45 -23.50 -6.55
CA LYS A 535 28.74 -22.35 -5.67
C LYS A 535 28.96 -22.83 -4.24
N SER A 536 29.85 -22.03 -3.53
CA SER A 536 30.07 -22.34 -2.11
C SER A 536 29.64 -21.13 -1.26
N LYS A 537 29.00 -21.51 -0.13
CA LYS A 537 28.57 -20.40 0.77
C LYS A 537 29.78 -19.76 1.45
N VAL A 538 29.69 -18.50 1.48
CA VAL A 538 30.77 -17.73 2.13
C VAL A 538 30.18 -16.99 3.33
N PRO A 539 31.04 -16.87 4.45
CA PRO A 539 30.54 -16.16 5.64
C PRO A 539 30.12 -14.72 5.30
N ARG A 540 29.10 -14.22 5.97
CA ARG A 540 28.42 -12.95 5.60
C ARG A 540 29.10 -11.78 6.31
N ASN A 541 30.00 -12.01 7.28
CA ASN A 541 30.59 -10.89 8.05
C ASN A 541 32.08 -10.73 7.71
N THR A 542 32.47 -11.20 6.55
CA THR A 542 33.87 -11.01 6.14
C THR A 542 34.06 -9.62 5.50
N LYS A 543 35.36 -9.17 5.45
CA LYS A 543 35.68 -7.89 4.77
C LYS A 543 35.16 -7.88 3.33
N THR A 544 35.29 -9.00 2.70
CA THR A 544 34.82 -9.11 1.29
C THR A 544 33.29 -8.92 1.22
N ALA A 545 32.55 -9.56 2.14
CA ALA A 545 31.07 -9.45 2.12
C ALA A 545 30.64 -8.00 2.35
N LYS A 546 31.36 -7.33 3.25
CA LYS A 546 31.00 -5.92 3.53
C LYS A 546 31.31 -5.03 2.32
N GLU A 547 32.47 -5.25 1.69
CA GLU A 547 32.84 -4.40 0.54
C GLU A 547 31.92 -4.63 -0.65
N ILE A 548 31.49 -5.92 -0.78
CA ILE A 548 30.57 -6.20 -1.90
C ILE A 548 29.21 -5.55 -1.61
N GLY A 549 28.78 -5.67 -0.31
CA GLY A 549 27.51 -5.01 0.06
C GLY A 549 27.56 -3.50 -0.21
N LYS A 550 28.65 -2.82 0.13
CA LYS A 550 28.77 -1.36 -0.11
C LYS A 550 28.79 -1.05 -1.61
N ALA A 551 29.49 -1.95 -2.36
CA ALA A 551 29.51 -1.73 -3.82
C ALA A 551 28.10 -1.85 -4.41
N LEU A 552 27.37 -2.77 -3.86
CA LEU A 552 25.97 -2.90 -4.34
C LEU A 552 25.19 -1.62 -4.03
N ALA A 553 25.27 -1.11 -2.79
CA ALA A 553 24.58 0.16 -2.48
C ALA A 553 25.03 1.28 -3.43
N PHE A 554 26.31 1.28 -3.67
CA PHE A 554 26.81 2.30 -4.61
C PHE A 554 26.17 2.15 -5.99
N ALA A 555 26.08 0.88 -6.47
CA ALA A 555 25.48 0.66 -7.81
C ALA A 555 24.02 1.15 -7.83
N VAL A 556 23.30 0.89 -6.77
CA VAL A 556 21.89 1.34 -6.72
C VAL A 556 21.84 2.87 -6.72
N ASN A 557 22.64 3.52 -5.97
CA ASN A 557 22.66 5.00 -5.94
C ASN A 557 23.05 5.60 -7.30
N THR A 558 23.92 4.91 -8.00
CA THR A 558 24.23 5.40 -9.36
C THR A 558 22.99 5.38 -10.26
N GLN A 559 22.20 4.28 -10.04
CA GLN A 559 20.96 4.23 -10.85
C GLN A 559 19.99 5.35 -10.43
N ILE A 560 19.94 5.62 -9.18
CA ILE A 560 19.09 6.74 -8.71
C ILE A 560 19.60 8.06 -9.30
N GLU A 561 20.86 8.22 -9.34
CA GLU A 561 21.43 9.43 -9.96
C GLU A 561 21.13 9.50 -11.46
N ASP A 562 21.31 8.39 -12.09
CA ASP A 562 21.07 8.38 -13.55
C ASP A 562 19.60 8.68 -13.86
N GLY A 563 18.80 8.26 -12.90
CA GLY A 563 17.36 8.51 -13.10
C GLY A 563 16.95 9.92 -12.63
N ASN A 564 17.87 10.76 -12.20
CA ASN A 564 17.66 12.14 -11.73
C ASN A 564 16.68 12.18 -10.55
N PHE A 565 16.95 11.22 -9.58
CA PHE A 565 16.02 11.16 -8.42
C PHE A 565 16.80 11.44 -7.14
N THR A 566 18.02 12.04 -7.25
CA THR A 566 18.89 12.20 -6.06
C THR A 566 18.26 13.20 -5.08
N GLY A 567 17.43 14.19 -5.68
CA GLY A 567 16.81 15.22 -4.81
C GLY A 567 15.55 14.69 -4.10
N ASN A 568 15.05 13.53 -4.62
CA ASN A 568 13.75 13.05 -4.09
C ASN A 568 13.95 11.77 -3.28
N CYS A 569 15.17 11.11 -3.44
CA CYS A 569 15.32 9.78 -2.80
C CYS A 569 16.51 9.83 -1.85
N ILE A 570 16.39 9.08 -0.77
CA ILE A 570 17.54 8.99 0.17
C ILE A 570 18.63 8.10 -0.43
N LYS A 571 19.81 8.59 -0.02
CA LYS A 571 20.95 7.76 -0.48
C LYS A 571 20.93 6.38 0.20
N MET A 572 21.06 5.31 -0.67
CA MET A 572 21.06 3.93 -0.10
C MET A 572 22.43 3.60 0.50
N GLU A 573 22.25 3.09 1.80
CA GLU A 573 23.50 2.65 2.47
C GLU A 573 23.36 1.19 2.92
N TRP A 574 24.46 0.55 2.67
CA TRP A 574 24.49 -0.89 3.00
C TRP A 574 24.42 -1.09 4.52
N GLU A 575 23.59 -2.07 5.04
CA GLU A 575 23.52 -2.42 6.49
C GLU A 575 24.17 -3.78 6.74
N LYS A 576 23.64 -4.74 5.98
CA LYS A 576 24.26 -6.07 6.20
C LYS A 576 24.05 -6.94 4.95
N THR A 577 24.94 -8.00 4.88
CA THR A 577 24.83 -8.99 3.80
C THR A 577 23.98 -10.18 4.28
N LEU A 578 22.99 -10.48 3.45
CA LEU A 578 22.08 -11.58 3.87
C LEU A 578 22.55 -12.92 3.33
N SER A 579 23.15 -12.89 2.10
CA SER A 579 23.66 -14.15 1.53
C SER A 579 24.82 -13.84 0.58
N LEU A 580 25.81 -14.71 0.70
CA LEU A 580 26.96 -14.57 -0.22
C LEU A 580 27.41 -15.96 -0.67
N GLU A 581 27.38 -16.11 -2.00
CA GLU A 581 27.80 -17.40 -2.57
C GLU A 581 28.89 -17.15 -3.63
N MET A 582 29.95 -17.97 -3.44
CA MET A 582 31.08 -17.83 -4.39
C MET A 582 31.05 -18.97 -5.42
N TYR A 583 31.26 -18.52 -6.66
CA TYR A 583 31.35 -19.56 -7.72
C TYR A 583 32.67 -20.33 -7.60
N ASP A 584 32.58 -21.72 -7.73
CA ASP A 584 33.77 -22.57 -7.54
C ASP A 584 34.79 -22.38 -8.67
N HIS A 585 34.26 -21.97 -9.81
CA HIS A 585 35.21 -21.80 -10.93
C HIS A 585 35.43 -20.31 -11.20
N GLN A 586 36.77 -20.03 -11.36
CA GLN A 586 37.10 -18.63 -11.72
C GLN A 586 37.00 -18.44 -13.24
N PHE A 587 36.65 -17.25 -13.57
CA PHE A 587 36.70 -16.94 -15.03
C PHE A 587 37.80 -15.94 -15.31
N LYS A 588 38.87 -16.49 -16.04
CA LYS A 588 40.04 -15.67 -16.45
C LYS A 588 40.62 -14.91 -15.25
N GLY A 589 40.67 -15.60 -14.06
CA GLY A 589 41.39 -15.01 -12.91
C GLY A 589 40.45 -14.17 -12.03
N ALA A 590 39.07 -14.02 -12.52
CA ALA A 590 38.10 -13.24 -11.71
C ALA A 590 37.29 -14.19 -10.82
N THR A 591 37.23 -13.75 -9.56
CA THR A 591 36.31 -14.50 -8.68
C THR A 591 34.89 -13.91 -8.73
N LEU A 592 33.86 -14.84 -8.82
CA LEU A 592 32.46 -14.36 -8.98
C LEU A 592 31.65 -14.72 -7.74
N TYR A 593 30.74 -13.71 -7.46
CA TYR A 593 29.87 -13.94 -6.30
C TYR A 593 28.42 -13.64 -6.67
N THR A 594 27.51 -14.35 -5.97
CA THR A 594 26.11 -13.90 -5.89
C THR A 594 25.83 -13.39 -4.47
N VAL A 595 25.26 -12.12 -4.49
CA VAL A 595 25.14 -11.52 -3.15
C VAL A 595 23.70 -10.98 -3.00
N THR A 596 23.15 -11.18 -1.81
CA THR A 596 21.95 -10.45 -1.39
C THR A 596 22.26 -9.62 -0.14
N ALA A 597 21.97 -8.26 -0.36
CA ALA A 597 22.31 -7.37 0.76
C ALA A 597 21.10 -6.49 1.11
N GLN A 598 21.05 -6.16 2.41
CA GLN A 598 19.96 -5.30 2.88
C GLN A 598 20.48 -3.88 3.15
N MET A 599 19.59 -2.87 2.67
CA MET A 599 19.99 -1.46 2.86
C MET A 599 19.56 -0.98 4.24
N LYS A 600 20.20 0.16 4.69
CA LYS A 600 19.93 0.70 6.04
C LYS A 600 18.55 1.36 6.06
N GLU A 601 17.99 1.40 7.26
CA GLU A 601 16.73 2.14 7.41
C GLU A 601 16.86 3.58 6.87
N PRO A 602 15.70 3.99 6.22
CA PRO A 602 14.29 3.55 6.37
C PRO A 602 13.87 2.59 5.25
N SER A 603 14.78 2.23 4.22
CA SER A 603 14.29 1.45 3.06
C SER A 603 14.23 -0.04 3.40
N LYS A 604 15.27 -0.54 4.07
CA LYS A 604 15.43 -1.98 4.35
C LYS A 604 15.26 -2.80 3.07
N ALA A 605 15.55 -2.15 1.98
CA ALA A 605 15.45 -2.89 0.69
C ALA A 605 16.52 -3.97 0.61
N GLU A 606 16.03 -5.14 0.11
CA GLU A 606 16.99 -6.24 -0.13
C GLU A 606 17.28 -6.36 -1.63
N PHE A 607 18.68 -6.18 -1.91
CA PHE A 607 19.08 -6.26 -3.33
C PHE A 607 19.96 -7.50 -3.56
N LYS A 608 19.64 -8.11 -4.72
CA LYS A 608 20.44 -9.28 -5.15
C LYS A 608 21.17 -8.98 -6.47
N SER A 609 22.48 -9.37 -6.51
CA SER A 609 23.22 -9.18 -7.77
C SER A 609 24.41 -10.12 -7.82
N ASN A 610 24.92 -10.24 -9.14
CA ASN A 610 26.21 -10.94 -9.31
C ASN A 610 27.37 -9.95 -9.34
N VAL A 611 28.54 -10.42 -8.67
CA VAL A 611 29.68 -9.49 -8.57
C VAL A 611 30.95 -10.21 -9.05
N LYS A 612 31.72 -9.36 -9.74
CA LYS A 612 33.01 -9.88 -10.22
C LYS A 612 34.15 -9.11 -9.53
N ILE A 613 35.11 -9.97 -8.94
CA ILE A 613 36.29 -9.32 -8.32
C ILE A 613 37.55 -9.73 -9.08
N VAL A 614 38.19 -8.66 -9.64
CA VAL A 614 39.46 -8.91 -10.34
C VAL A 614 40.52 -7.93 -9.81
N ASP A 615 41.70 -8.55 -9.23
CA ASP A 615 42.81 -7.74 -8.69
C ASP A 615 42.30 -6.79 -7.59
N GLY A 616 41.31 -7.21 -6.82
CA GLY A 616 40.85 -6.40 -5.65
C GLY A 616 39.77 -5.39 -6.05
N LYS A 617 39.45 -5.29 -7.40
CA LYS A 617 38.41 -4.32 -7.84
C LYS A 617 37.06 -5.05 -7.98
N ILE A 618 36.05 -4.43 -7.35
CA ILE A 618 34.71 -5.05 -7.32
C ILE A 618 33.86 -4.43 -8.44
N LYS A 619 33.35 -5.34 -9.19
CA LYS A 619 32.44 -4.88 -10.27
C LYS A 619 31.09 -5.59 -10.11
N VAL A 620 30.00 -4.76 -9.93
CA VAL A 620 28.64 -5.33 -9.88
C VAL A 620 28.16 -5.59 -11.32
N LEU A 621 27.75 -6.86 -11.51
CA LEU A 621 27.44 -7.28 -12.90
C LEU A 621 25.93 -7.20 -13.12
N GLY A 622 25.57 -6.78 -14.30
CA GLY A 622 24.15 -6.81 -14.72
C GLY A 622 23.31 -5.86 -13.85
N MET A 623 21.99 -6.20 -13.86
CA MET A 623 21.06 -5.31 -13.12
C MET A 623 20.96 -5.81 -11.67
N VAL A 624 20.80 -4.74 -10.78
CA VAL A 624 20.58 -5.10 -9.36
C VAL A 624 19.08 -5.36 -9.14
N GLU A 625 18.83 -6.65 -8.53
CA GLU A 625 17.41 -7.06 -8.41
C GLU A 625 16.91 -6.77 -6.98
N ARG A 626 15.65 -6.31 -7.11
CA ARG A 626 14.99 -6.24 -5.79
C ARG A 626 14.47 -7.61 -5.38
N SER A 627 14.88 -8.06 -4.11
CA SER A 627 14.57 -9.45 -3.74
C SER A 627 13.36 -9.48 -2.79
N ASN A 628 12.94 -8.31 -2.20
CA ASN A 628 11.71 -8.28 -1.38
C ASN A 628 10.74 -7.24 -1.94
N ARG A 629 9.48 -7.30 -1.42
CA ARG A 629 8.41 -6.44 -1.96
C ARG A 629 8.80 -4.96 -1.87
N TYR A 630 8.45 -4.28 -2.92
CA TYR A 630 8.81 -2.85 -2.95
C TYR A 630 8.06 -2.10 -1.84
N GLY A 631 6.66 -2.22 -1.74
CA GLY A 631 5.83 -1.52 -0.75
C GLY A 631 6.19 -0.02 -0.66
N LYS A 632 6.24 0.60 0.56
CA LYS A 632 6.54 2.05 0.72
C LYS A 632 8.05 2.28 0.81
N THR A 633 8.83 1.19 0.66
CA THR A 633 10.28 1.34 0.82
C THR A 633 10.93 1.85 -0.48
N ALA A 634 10.17 1.90 -1.54
CA ALA A 634 10.76 2.39 -2.81
C ALA A 634 10.29 3.82 -3.08
N ASP A 635 9.39 4.40 -2.15
CA ASP A 635 8.83 5.75 -2.39
C ASP A 635 9.91 6.81 -2.09
N CYS A 636 10.00 7.70 -3.08
CA CYS A 636 10.84 8.88 -2.77
C CYS A 636 9.99 9.98 -2.16
N ILE A 637 10.50 10.95 -1.24
CA ILE A 637 9.73 12.06 -0.60
C ILE A 637 8.88 12.79 -1.66
N ASN A 638 7.46 12.68 -1.41
CA ASN A 638 6.47 13.40 -2.25
C ASN A 638 6.47 14.91 -1.93
N GLU A 639 7.14 15.79 -2.70
CA GLU A 639 7.24 17.27 -2.61
C GLU A 639 5.88 17.92 -2.38
N ASN A 640 4.65 17.19 -2.31
CA ASN A 640 3.36 17.91 -2.39
C ASN A 640 2.74 18.05 -0.99
N LYS A 641 3.31 17.50 0.06
CA LYS A 641 2.62 17.64 1.36
C LYS A 641 3.42 18.56 2.27
N LEU A 642 4.68 18.96 1.89
CA LEU A 642 5.55 19.80 2.73
C LEU A 642 5.38 21.27 2.35
N ILE A 643 4.50 21.61 1.35
CA ILE A 643 4.34 22.99 0.85
C ILE A 643 3.53 23.79 1.88
N PHE A 644 2.84 23.12 2.90
CA PHE A 644 1.97 23.90 3.79
C PHE A 644 2.78 24.38 5.00
N PHE A 645 4.13 24.03 4.99
CA PHE A 645 4.92 24.43 6.17
C PHE A 645 6.08 25.32 5.74
N GLU A 646 6.01 25.87 4.42
CA GLU A 646 7.11 26.72 3.92
C GLU A 646 6.53 27.98 3.28
N GLY A 647 7.21 29.21 3.74
CA GLY A 647 6.92 30.44 2.97
C GLY A 647 5.51 30.97 3.30
N TRP A 648 4.78 31.66 2.47
CA TRP A 648 3.51 32.35 2.70
C TRP A 648 2.36 31.37 2.96
N ARG A 649 2.54 30.10 2.56
CA ARG A 649 1.46 29.10 2.71
C ARG A 649 1.38 28.63 4.17
N SER A 650 2.42 28.84 5.13
CA SER A 650 2.34 28.62 6.58
C SER A 650 1.30 29.55 7.22
N LEU A 651 0.84 30.51 6.45
CA LEU A 651 -0.21 31.42 6.94
C LEU A 651 -1.55 30.69 7.07
N THR A 652 -1.60 29.51 6.48
CA THR A 652 -2.83 28.71 6.60
C THR A 652 -3.02 28.24 8.05
N TRP A 653 -1.89 28.00 8.74
CA TRP A 653 -2.02 27.54 10.15
C TRP A 653 -2.31 28.73 11.07
N VAL A 654 -1.79 29.90 10.68
CA VAL A 654 -2.14 31.14 11.42
C VAL A 654 -3.62 31.47 11.19
N ALA A 655 -4.10 31.23 10.06
CA ALA A 655 -5.52 31.48 9.77
C ALA A 655 -6.42 30.49 10.52
N TYR A 656 -5.95 29.26 10.63
CA TYR A 656 -6.71 28.22 11.36
C TYR A 656 -6.83 28.58 12.85
N VAL A 657 -5.79 29.10 13.41
CA VAL A 657 -5.80 29.47 14.84
C VAL A 657 -6.64 30.75 15.02
N LEU A 658 -6.42 31.64 14.14
CA LEU A 658 -7.20 32.90 14.24
C LEU A 658 -8.70 32.64 14.05
N TYR A 659 -8.99 31.69 13.29
CA TYR A 659 -10.41 31.37 13.03
C TYR A 659 -11.09 30.83 14.30
N PHE A 660 -10.45 29.84 14.97
CA PHE A 660 -11.13 29.24 16.14
C PHE A 660 -11.01 30.18 17.34
N GLY A 661 -9.85 31.01 17.36
CA GLY A 661 -9.75 32.07 18.39
C GLY A 661 -10.85 33.13 18.21
N ALA A 662 -11.06 33.56 17.02
CA ALA A 662 -12.12 34.56 16.76
C ALA A 662 -13.51 33.96 17.02
N GLN A 663 -13.70 32.68 16.63
CA GLN A 663 -15.01 32.02 16.87
C GLN A 663 -15.29 31.94 18.37
N TRP A 664 -14.30 31.65 19.15
CA TRP A 664 -14.51 31.57 20.60
C TRP A 664 -14.84 32.96 21.18
N ALA A 665 -14.09 33.94 20.78
CA ALA A 665 -14.31 35.32 21.29
C ALA A 665 -15.68 35.85 20.84
N ILE A 666 -16.02 35.62 19.61
CA ILE A 666 -17.32 36.11 19.09
C ILE A 666 -18.46 35.33 19.76
N GLY A 667 -18.25 33.99 19.91
CA GLY A 667 -19.27 33.18 20.60
C GLY A 667 -19.47 33.65 22.05
N ALA A 668 -18.40 33.94 22.71
CA ALA A 668 -18.51 34.38 24.12
C ALA A 668 -19.16 35.77 24.21
N TYR A 669 -18.84 36.62 23.29
CA TYR A 669 -19.44 37.97 23.28
C TYR A 669 -20.93 37.91 22.91
N ASN A 670 -21.30 37.07 21.98
CA ASN A 670 -22.69 37.11 21.45
C ASN A 670 -23.60 36.24 22.31
N PHE A 671 -22.99 35.18 22.92
CA PHE A 671 -23.93 34.22 23.57
C PHE A 671 -23.97 34.49 25.07
N VAL A 672 -23.05 35.35 25.64
CA VAL A 672 -23.04 35.47 27.12
C VAL A 672 -23.20 36.94 27.49
N LYS A 673 -23.69 37.66 26.46
CA LYS A 673 -23.96 39.08 26.78
C LYS A 673 -25.14 39.18 27.75
N THR A 674 -24.85 40.05 28.80
CA THR A 674 -25.85 40.15 29.87
C THR A 674 -27.11 40.86 29.36
N ASP A 675 -28.22 40.09 29.11
CA ASP A 675 -29.51 40.67 28.66
C ASP A 675 -30.42 40.98 29.86
N GLU A 676 -31.49 41.69 29.61
CA GLU A 676 -32.35 42.27 30.66
C GLU A 676 -32.86 41.19 31.63
N VAL A 677 -33.00 39.99 31.11
CA VAL A 677 -33.47 38.88 31.98
C VAL A 677 -32.35 38.45 32.93
N ALA A 678 -31.17 38.38 32.45
CA ALA A 678 -30.00 38.05 33.29
C ALA A 678 -29.70 39.17 34.29
N LYS A 679 -30.01 40.43 33.84
CA LYS A 679 -29.82 41.58 34.73
C LYS A 679 -30.89 41.61 35.83
N ASN A 680 -32.06 41.25 35.39
CA ASN A 680 -33.14 41.21 36.40
C ASN A 680 -32.97 40.02 37.34
N TYR A 681 -32.43 38.97 36.65
CA TYR A 681 -32.19 37.77 37.49
C TYR A 681 -31.17 38.08 38.58
N PHE A 682 -30.20 38.98 38.28
CA PHE A 682 -29.13 39.15 39.28
C PHE A 682 -29.32 40.46 40.04
N ARG A 683 -30.41 41.28 39.58
CA ARG A 683 -30.61 42.66 40.08
C ARG A 683 -30.99 42.63 41.56
N GLU A 684 -31.86 41.75 41.87
CA GLU A 684 -32.34 41.75 43.27
C GLU A 684 -31.29 41.13 44.21
N GLU A 685 -30.52 40.24 43.64
CA GLU A 685 -29.49 39.55 44.45
C GLU A 685 -28.25 40.43 44.62
N MET A 686 -27.97 41.24 43.59
CA MET A 686 -26.74 42.07 43.64
C MET A 686 -27.01 43.33 44.47
N ILE A 687 -28.32 43.79 44.46
CA ILE A 687 -28.68 44.98 45.25
C ILE A 687 -28.90 44.56 46.72
N LEU A 688 -29.42 43.41 46.89
CA LEU A 688 -29.75 42.98 48.27
C LEU A 688 -28.51 42.44 48.97
N ARG A 689 -27.49 41.96 48.36
CA ARG A 689 -26.38 41.26 49.06
C ARG A 689 -25.08 42.04 48.89
N TYR A 690 -25.08 42.91 47.85
CA TYR A 690 -23.74 43.52 47.65
C TYR A 690 -23.90 45.03 47.48
N ASN A 691 -25.18 45.53 47.70
CA ASN A 691 -25.58 46.95 47.61
C ASN A 691 -25.03 47.62 46.35
N VAL A 692 -24.82 46.87 45.23
CA VAL A 692 -24.35 47.40 43.93
C VAL A 692 -25.40 47.07 42.86
N CYS A 693 -25.63 48.23 41.98
CA CYS A 693 -26.62 48.04 40.89
C CYS A 693 -25.95 47.37 39.68
N VAL A 694 -26.48 46.20 39.29
CA VAL A 694 -25.94 45.33 38.22
C VAL A 694 -25.90 46.10 36.90
N ASP A 695 -26.60 47.30 36.87
CA ASP A 695 -26.61 48.10 35.62
C ASP A 695 -25.32 48.93 35.51
N ASN A 696 -24.51 48.95 36.54
CA ASN A 696 -23.29 49.80 36.50
C ASN A 696 -22.04 48.93 36.44
N LEU A 697 -22.24 47.60 36.10
CA LEU A 697 -21.08 46.68 36.06
C LEU A 697 -21.01 46.03 34.67
N SER A 698 -19.75 46.13 34.12
CA SER A 698 -19.58 45.30 32.90
C SER A 698 -19.57 43.81 33.26
N SER A 699 -20.70 43.09 32.83
CA SER A 699 -20.77 41.68 33.27
C SER A 699 -21.18 40.79 32.09
N LEU A 700 -20.56 39.54 32.14
CA LEU A 700 -21.02 38.43 31.27
C LEU A 700 -21.71 37.37 32.14
N ALA A 701 -23.02 37.11 31.81
CA ALA A 701 -23.73 36.15 32.69
C ALA A 701 -24.47 35.11 31.84
N MET A 702 -24.16 33.88 32.20
CA MET A 702 -24.88 32.79 31.49
C MET A 702 -26.05 32.31 32.35
N VAL A 703 -27.25 32.61 31.85
CA VAL A 703 -28.46 32.11 32.55
C VAL A 703 -29.20 31.13 31.64
N ALA A 704 -29.16 29.87 31.98
CA ALA A 704 -29.58 28.76 31.07
C ALA A 704 -31.10 28.64 31.03
N PHE A 705 -31.80 29.32 32.00
CA PHE A 705 -33.28 29.24 31.99
C PHE A 705 -33.88 30.58 32.43
N ASP A 706 -35.10 30.85 31.71
CA ASP A 706 -35.82 32.05 32.18
C ASP A 706 -36.49 31.76 33.53
N PRO A 707 -36.15 32.47 34.50
CA PRO A 707 -36.59 32.18 35.88
C PRO A 707 -38.09 32.36 36.05
N SER A 708 -38.79 33.13 35.22
CA SER A 708 -40.24 33.36 35.35
C SER A 708 -41.04 32.32 34.57
N SER A 709 -40.50 31.84 33.46
CA SER A 709 -41.33 30.93 32.60
C SER A 709 -40.73 29.52 32.61
N GLY A 710 -39.37 29.30 33.19
CA GLY A 710 -38.70 27.98 33.17
C GLY A 710 -38.31 27.52 31.77
N ASP A 711 -38.53 28.40 30.78
CA ASP A 711 -38.17 28.05 29.40
C ASP A 711 -36.65 28.17 29.20
N ILE A 712 -36.14 27.27 28.33
CA ILE A 712 -34.68 27.25 28.04
C ILE A 712 -34.32 28.49 27.21
N ARG A 713 -33.24 29.10 27.67
CA ARG A 713 -32.73 30.24 26.87
C ARG A 713 -31.63 29.78 25.92
N TRP A 714 -32.18 29.46 24.78
CA TRP A 714 -31.37 28.70 23.80
C TRP A 714 -30.19 29.55 23.31
N TRP A 715 -30.29 30.83 23.43
CA TRP A 715 -29.18 31.68 22.96
C TRP A 715 -28.01 31.67 23.97
N ASN A 716 -28.20 31.55 25.22
CA ASN A 716 -27.19 31.42 26.29
C ASN A 716 -26.66 29.98 26.39
N LEU A 717 -27.49 29.02 26.04
CA LEU A 717 -27.04 27.61 26.00
C LEU A 717 -26.19 27.34 24.77
N MET A 718 -26.31 28.22 23.79
CA MET A 718 -25.52 28.07 22.54
C MET A 718 -24.03 28.35 22.81
N THR A 719 -23.74 28.95 23.95
CA THR A 719 -22.31 29.14 24.32
C THR A 719 -21.68 27.81 24.73
N VAL A 720 -22.44 27.00 25.40
CA VAL A 720 -21.93 25.67 25.81
C VAL A 720 -21.84 24.74 24.60
N VAL A 721 -22.80 24.92 23.74
CA VAL A 721 -22.74 24.08 22.51
C VAL A 721 -21.57 24.53 21.63
N ASN A 722 -21.31 25.83 21.54
CA ASN A 722 -20.19 26.36 20.72
C ASN A 722 -18.84 25.96 21.32
N MET A 723 -18.75 25.90 22.65
CA MET A 723 -17.47 25.52 23.30
C MET A 723 -17.25 24.01 23.19
N SER A 724 -18.29 23.33 23.34
CA SER A 724 -18.17 21.87 23.22
C SER A 724 -17.85 21.44 21.77
N PHE A 725 -18.36 22.22 20.84
CA PHE A 725 -18.09 21.92 19.42
C PHE A 725 -16.62 22.21 19.08
N ILE A 726 -16.08 23.32 19.58
CA ILE A 726 -14.67 23.67 19.29
C ILE A 726 -13.74 22.65 19.96
N MET A 727 -14.15 22.21 21.16
CA MET A 727 -13.29 21.25 21.89
C MET A 727 -13.41 19.85 21.27
N ALA A 728 -14.51 19.51 20.81
CA ALA A 728 -14.68 18.18 20.18
C ALA A 728 -13.85 18.07 18.88
N ILE A 729 -13.83 19.17 18.12
CA ILE A 729 -13.07 19.14 16.85
C ILE A 729 -11.57 19.13 17.15
N GLN A 730 -11.16 19.89 18.21
CA GLN A 730 -9.71 19.96 18.49
C GLN A 730 -9.23 18.65 19.12
N TYR A 731 -10.06 18.01 19.86
CA TYR A 731 -9.66 16.71 20.47
C TYR A 731 -9.76 15.58 19.47
N ALA A 732 -10.71 15.64 18.53
CA ALA A 732 -10.79 14.62 17.45
C ALA A 732 -9.55 14.67 16.55
N ILE A 733 -9.10 15.95 16.35
CA ILE A 733 -7.89 16.09 15.50
C ILE A 733 -6.68 15.57 16.28
N MET A 734 -6.64 15.87 17.53
CA MET A 734 -5.49 15.40 18.35
C MET A 734 -5.50 13.88 18.51
N ILE A 735 -6.64 13.35 18.72
CA ILE A 735 -6.74 11.87 18.89
C ILE A 735 -6.45 11.18 17.56
N HIS A 736 -7.00 11.71 16.54
CA HIS A 736 -6.70 11.13 15.21
C HIS A 736 -5.20 11.22 14.89
N CYS A 737 -4.65 12.46 15.17
CA CYS A 737 -3.21 12.63 14.88
C CYS A 737 -2.38 11.73 15.82
N GLY A 738 -2.81 11.68 17.08
CA GLY A 738 -2.13 10.79 18.06
C GLY A 738 -2.25 9.31 17.64
N TYR A 739 -3.47 8.82 17.29
CA TYR A 739 -3.68 7.44 16.83
C TYR A 739 -2.89 7.16 15.55
N SER A 740 -2.97 8.12 14.67
CA SER A 740 -2.21 7.96 13.40
C SER A 740 -0.69 7.91 13.69
N MET A 741 -0.23 8.76 14.59
CA MET A 741 1.21 8.72 14.95
C MET A 741 1.55 7.41 15.65
N PHE A 742 0.63 6.89 16.55
CA PHE A 742 0.83 5.59 17.22
C PHE A 742 0.90 4.44 16.20
N THR A 743 0.00 4.41 15.30
CA THR A 743 -0.04 3.28 14.34
C THR A 743 1.20 3.31 13.42
N LYS A 744 1.61 4.54 13.21
CA LYS A 744 2.75 4.67 12.28
C LYS A 744 4.07 4.54 13.03
N MET A 745 4.08 4.97 14.33
CA MET A 745 5.28 4.84 15.21
C MET A 745 5.46 3.38 15.63
N GLU A 746 4.43 2.48 15.90
CA GLU A 746 4.50 1.03 16.17
C GLU A 746 5.08 0.26 14.99
N GLU A 747 4.90 0.81 13.85
CA GLU A 747 5.45 0.18 12.63
C GLU A 747 6.93 0.54 12.45
N LYS A 748 7.39 1.69 13.13
CA LYS A 748 8.78 2.17 12.94
C LYS A 748 9.64 1.85 14.18
N LEU A 749 9.04 1.52 15.42
CA LEU A 749 9.75 1.25 16.69
C LEU A 749 10.22 -0.20 16.71
N GLN A 750 9.93 -1.07 15.64
CA GLN A 750 10.44 -2.46 15.56
C GLN A 750 11.92 -2.45 15.12
N ASN A 751 12.59 -1.15 14.99
CA ASN A 751 13.95 -1.11 14.41
C ASN A 751 14.88 -0.31 15.31
N PHE A 752 14.42 0.12 16.56
CA PHE A 752 15.27 0.86 17.50
C PHE A 752 15.79 -0.07 18.60
N SER A 753 17.06 0.18 19.14
CA SER A 753 17.64 -0.58 20.26
C SER A 753 16.70 -0.59 21.48
N THR A 754 16.59 -1.71 22.13
CA THR A 754 15.68 -2.05 23.24
C THR A 754 15.62 -0.89 24.26
N MET A 755 16.66 0.04 24.31
CA MET A 755 16.71 1.17 25.27
C MET A 755 15.97 2.40 24.71
N HIS A 756 15.96 2.64 23.39
CA HIS A 756 15.26 3.75 22.69
C HIS A 756 13.80 3.40 22.41
N LYS A 757 13.37 2.03 22.34
CA LYS A 757 11.99 1.49 22.22
C LYS A 757 11.24 1.64 23.54
N ASN A 758 12.05 1.45 24.65
CA ASN A 758 11.42 1.52 25.99
C ASN A 758 11.23 2.97 26.43
N HIS A 759 11.93 3.88 25.77
CA HIS A 759 11.96 5.31 26.14
C HIS A 759 10.89 6.10 25.38
N HIS A 760 10.46 5.67 24.10
CA HIS A 760 9.40 6.28 23.26
C HIS A 760 8.04 5.64 23.58
N LYS A 761 8.06 4.39 24.17
CA LYS A 761 6.86 3.68 24.65
C LYS A 761 6.42 4.23 26.01
N GLN A 762 7.49 4.82 26.79
CA GLN A 762 7.17 5.38 28.13
C GLN A 762 6.62 6.80 28.00
N LEU A 763 7.06 7.53 27.03
CA LEU A 763 6.52 8.86 26.67
C LEU A 763 5.10 8.75 26.11
N PHE A 764 4.81 7.69 25.29
CA PHE A 764 3.50 7.45 24.63
C PHE A 764 2.54 6.77 25.60
N LYS A 765 3.06 5.90 26.63
CA LYS A 765 2.24 5.25 27.69
C LYS A 765 1.89 6.26 28.77
N THR A 766 2.69 7.36 28.91
CA THR A 766 2.44 8.46 29.85
C THR A 766 1.43 9.46 29.26
N LEU A 767 1.39 9.56 27.86
CA LEU A 767 0.43 10.39 27.11
C LEU A 767 -0.95 9.72 27.07
N MET A 768 -0.97 8.31 27.15
CA MET A 768 -2.21 7.51 27.10
C MET A 768 -2.79 7.34 28.50
N LEU A 769 -2.03 7.78 29.71
CA LEU A 769 -2.55 7.67 31.08
C LEU A 769 -2.97 9.06 31.57
N GLN A 770 -3.97 9.72 30.97
CA GLN A 770 -4.48 11.01 31.49
C GLN A 770 -5.86 10.80 32.15
N GLY A 771 -5.87 11.14 33.49
CA GLY A 771 -7.06 11.41 34.33
C GLY A 771 -6.73 12.47 35.39
N LEU A 772 -6.52 13.76 34.96
CA LEU A 772 -6.90 15.00 35.69
C LEU A 772 -5.98 16.15 35.23
N TYR A 773 -6.54 17.24 34.69
CA TYR A 773 -6.10 18.54 34.15
C TYR A 773 -4.80 19.01 34.81
N ALA A 774 -4.42 18.88 36.09
CA ALA A 774 -3.16 19.34 36.75
C ALA A 774 -2.03 18.34 36.50
N ALA A 775 -2.30 17.14 36.30
CA ALA A 775 -1.29 16.11 35.97
C ALA A 775 -0.83 16.22 34.50
N THR A 776 -1.68 16.91 33.69
CA THR A 776 -1.33 17.11 32.27
C THR A 776 -0.36 18.29 32.13
N ILE A 777 -0.61 19.27 32.89
CA ILE A 777 0.27 20.46 32.76
C ILE A 777 1.64 20.14 33.38
N CYS A 778 1.71 19.26 34.37
CA CYS A 778 3.00 18.87 34.99
C CYS A 778 3.80 17.95 34.06
N LEU A 779 3.13 17.28 33.25
CA LEU A 779 3.85 16.35 32.34
C LEU A 779 4.40 17.09 31.13
N ILE A 780 3.73 18.10 30.83
CA ILE A 780 4.27 18.92 29.73
C ILE A 780 5.52 19.68 30.22
N ALA A 781 5.47 20.14 31.37
CA ALA A 781 6.66 20.83 31.93
C ALA A 781 7.83 19.84 32.07
N ILE A 782 7.60 18.60 32.45
CA ILE A 782 8.67 17.58 32.58
C ILE A 782 9.25 17.24 31.21
N GLN A 783 8.43 17.33 30.22
CA GLN A 783 8.93 17.07 28.84
C GLN A 783 9.90 18.17 28.40
N PHE A 784 9.66 19.29 28.83
CA PHE A 784 10.55 20.40 28.43
C PHE A 784 11.88 20.33 29.21
N VAL A 785 11.74 19.88 30.41
CA VAL A 785 12.99 19.71 31.19
C VAL A 785 13.81 18.54 30.63
N TYR A 786 13.11 17.57 30.20
CA TYR A 786 13.84 16.41 29.65
C TYR A 786 14.54 16.79 28.33
N ARG A 787 13.87 17.53 27.58
CA ARG A 787 14.45 17.90 26.26
C ARG A 787 15.61 18.88 26.45
N TYR A 788 15.39 19.75 27.37
CA TYR A 788 16.50 20.68 27.64
C TYR A 788 17.73 19.93 28.16
N TRP A 789 17.56 18.98 29.04
CA TRP A 789 18.72 18.26 29.63
C TRP A 789 19.29 17.24 28.63
N ALA A 790 18.41 16.78 27.71
CA ALA A 790 18.92 15.86 26.68
C ALA A 790 19.87 16.58 25.71
N VAL A 791 19.70 17.81 25.68
CA VAL A 791 20.50 18.51 24.66
C VAL A 791 21.67 19.21 25.35
N PHE A 792 21.55 19.60 26.57
CA PHE A 792 22.59 20.53 27.07
C PHE A 792 23.26 19.94 28.31
N ASP A 793 22.72 18.81 28.79
CA ASP A 793 23.42 18.17 29.93
C ASP A 793 22.95 16.71 30.05
N GLU A 794 23.62 15.85 29.28
CA GLU A 794 23.24 14.43 29.11
C GLU A 794 23.40 13.66 30.42
N ASN A 795 24.32 14.17 31.36
CA ASN A 795 24.53 13.46 32.65
C ASN A 795 23.30 13.60 33.57
N LYS A 796 22.47 14.55 33.30
CA LYS A 796 21.28 14.77 34.16
C LYS A 796 20.08 13.94 33.66
N LEU A 797 20.30 13.23 32.50
CA LEU A 797 19.23 12.37 31.95
C LEU A 797 19.12 11.08 32.75
N GLU A 798 20.14 10.89 33.62
CA GLU A 798 20.11 9.71 34.48
C GLU A 798 18.93 9.76 35.45
N PHE A 799 18.28 11.04 35.63
CA PHE A 799 17.14 11.19 36.56
C PHE A 799 15.85 10.66 35.91
N PHE A 800 15.96 10.33 34.59
CA PHE A 800 14.75 9.83 33.89
C PHE A 800 14.91 8.34 33.59
N GLU A 801 15.99 7.72 34.25
CA GLU A 801 16.24 6.29 33.94
C GLU A 801 16.28 5.50 35.25
N GLY A 802 15.78 4.21 35.22
CA GLY A 802 15.88 3.28 36.35
C GLY A 802 15.06 3.76 37.56
N TRP A 803 15.39 3.54 38.78
CA TRP A 803 14.59 3.87 39.98
C TRP A 803 14.53 5.39 40.20
N ARG A 804 15.41 6.16 39.62
CA ARG A 804 15.43 7.64 39.79
C ARG A 804 14.30 8.29 38.99
N SER A 805 13.62 7.64 38.04
CA SER A 805 12.48 8.21 37.29
C SER A 805 11.23 8.30 38.16
N LEU A 806 11.35 7.66 39.35
CA LEU A 806 10.21 7.73 40.29
C LEU A 806 10.08 9.13 40.88
N ILE A 807 11.10 9.90 40.65
CA ILE A 807 11.05 11.29 41.14
C ILE A 807 9.99 12.08 40.35
N TRP A 808 9.80 11.74 39.07
CA TRP A 808 8.83 12.51 38.26
C TRP A 808 7.41 11.99 38.46
N VAL A 809 7.36 10.70 38.83
CA VAL A 809 6.04 10.17 39.23
C VAL A 809 5.63 10.77 40.59
N ALA A 810 6.59 10.90 41.43
CA ALA A 810 6.31 11.55 42.73
C ALA A 810 5.96 13.04 42.52
N TYR A 811 6.58 13.65 41.48
CA TYR A 811 6.32 15.06 41.13
C TYR A 811 4.88 15.23 40.61
N VAL A 812 4.46 14.34 39.84
CA VAL A 812 3.10 14.45 39.25
C VAL A 812 2.06 14.08 40.32
N LEU A 813 2.37 13.08 41.13
CA LEU A 813 1.40 12.66 42.16
C LEU A 813 1.31 13.73 43.25
N TYR A 814 2.40 14.37 43.42
CA TYR A 814 2.38 15.43 44.45
C TYR A 814 1.44 16.58 44.04
N PHE A 815 1.60 17.02 42.75
CA PHE A 815 0.76 18.18 42.34
C PHE A 815 -0.67 17.72 42.03
N GLY A 816 -0.75 16.40 41.59
CA GLY A 816 -2.11 15.84 41.42
C GLY A 816 -2.83 15.71 42.77
N ALA A 817 -2.13 15.21 43.84
CA ALA A 817 -2.75 15.08 45.17
C ALA A 817 -3.00 16.46 45.78
N GLN A 818 -2.04 17.38 45.53
CA GLN A 818 -2.23 18.76 46.01
C GLN A 818 -3.50 19.39 45.42
N TRP A 819 -3.73 19.16 44.19
CA TRP A 819 -4.95 19.71 43.55
C TRP A 819 -6.21 19.03 44.10
N ALA A 820 -6.10 17.71 44.26
CA ALA A 820 -7.30 16.96 44.74
C ALA A 820 -7.59 17.31 46.20
N ILE A 821 -6.52 17.47 46.98
CA ILE A 821 -6.72 17.81 48.39
C ILE A 821 -7.19 19.27 48.49
N GLY A 822 -6.59 20.11 47.63
CA GLY A 822 -7.05 21.52 47.57
C GLY A 822 -8.53 21.64 47.16
N ALA A 823 -8.87 20.82 46.27
CA ALA A 823 -10.28 20.89 45.80
C ALA A 823 -11.24 20.29 46.86
N TYR A 824 -10.72 19.27 47.53
CA TYR A 824 -11.58 18.64 48.55
C TYR A 824 -11.69 19.56 49.78
N ASN A 825 -10.63 20.20 50.13
CA ASN A 825 -10.67 20.93 51.42
C ASN A 825 -11.19 22.36 51.20
N PHE A 826 -10.88 22.91 49.99
CA PHE A 826 -11.17 24.36 49.86
C PHE A 826 -12.51 24.57 49.17
N VAL A 827 -13.11 23.51 48.61
CA VAL A 827 -14.38 23.74 47.88
C VAL A 827 -15.47 22.87 48.49
N LYS A 828 -15.06 22.34 49.71
CA LYS A 828 -16.07 21.52 50.39
C LYS A 828 -17.30 22.40 50.75
N THR A 829 -18.45 21.78 50.45
CA THR A 829 -19.70 22.56 50.63
C THR A 829 -20.03 22.66 52.12
N ASP A 830 -19.75 23.90 52.71
CA ASP A 830 -20.04 24.14 54.15
C ASP A 830 -21.44 24.75 54.32
N GLU A 831 -21.84 24.80 55.50
CA GLU A 831 -23.25 25.15 55.82
C GLU A 831 -23.65 26.48 55.18
N VAL A 832 -22.64 27.37 55.07
CA VAL A 832 -22.95 28.68 54.44
C VAL A 832 -23.19 28.49 52.93
N ALA A 833 -22.43 27.69 52.33
CA ALA A 833 -22.60 27.39 50.88
C ALA A 833 -23.88 26.57 50.65
N LYS A 834 -24.28 25.68 51.65
CA LYS A 834 -25.51 24.87 51.54
C LYS A 834 -26.75 25.76 51.72
N ASN A 835 -26.51 26.68 52.64
CA ASN A 835 -27.66 27.59 52.83
C ASN A 835 -27.78 28.56 51.66
N TYR A 836 -26.54 28.87 51.20
CA TYR A 836 -26.51 29.76 50.02
C TYR A 836 -27.26 29.14 48.83
N PHE A 837 -27.23 27.75 48.72
CA PHE A 837 -27.79 27.14 47.49
C PHE A 837 -29.11 26.44 47.82
N ARG A 838 -29.50 26.40 49.16
CA ARG A 838 -30.61 25.56 49.67
C ARG A 838 -31.94 26.02 49.07
N GLU A 839 -32.09 27.30 49.12
CA GLU A 839 -33.44 27.77 48.69
C GLU A 839 -33.57 27.68 47.16
N GLU A 840 -32.48 27.88 46.46
CA GLU A 840 -32.52 27.84 44.96
C GLU A 840 -32.58 26.40 44.45
N MET A 841 -32.01 25.43 45.17
CA MET A 841 -32.00 24.02 44.74
C MET A 841 -33.37 23.37 45.03
N ILE A 842 -34.02 23.85 46.02
CA ILE A 842 -35.37 23.31 46.31
C ILE A 842 -36.39 23.98 45.39
N LEU A 843 -36.16 25.23 45.22
CA LEU A 843 -37.16 25.96 44.40
C LEU A 843 -37.03 25.61 42.92
N ARG A 844 -35.94 25.27 42.35
CA ARG A 844 -35.79 25.10 40.88
C ARG A 844 -35.60 23.62 40.55
N TYR A 845 -35.18 22.90 41.46
CA TYR A 845 -34.86 21.53 41.02
C TYR A 845 -35.51 20.52 41.96
N ASN A 846 -36.40 20.97 42.88
CA ASN A 846 -37.19 20.18 43.85
C ASN A 846 -36.32 19.13 44.55
N VAL A 847 -35.09 19.48 44.76
CA VAL A 847 -34.20 18.55 45.48
C VAL A 847 -33.48 19.36 46.57
N CYS A 848 -33.30 18.57 47.79
CA CYS A 848 -32.63 19.21 48.95
C CYS A 848 -31.10 19.05 48.82
N VAL A 849 -30.42 20.21 48.90
CA VAL A 849 -28.95 20.25 48.67
C VAL A 849 -28.24 19.39 49.73
N ASP A 850 -29.05 19.05 50.81
CA ASP A 850 -28.41 18.20 51.84
C ASP A 850 -28.37 16.74 51.41
N SER A 851 -29.08 16.47 50.42
CA SER A 851 -29.19 15.03 50.05
C SER A 851 -28.37 14.74 48.80
N LEU A 852 -27.45 15.79 48.44
CA LEU A 852 -26.66 15.58 47.22
C LEU A 852 -25.17 15.75 47.56
N PRO A 853 -24.41 14.89 47.05
CA PRO A 853 -22.97 15.20 47.18
C PRO A 853 -22.58 16.42 46.32
N SER A 854 -22.05 17.59 47.05
CA SER A 854 -21.84 18.85 46.27
C SER A 854 -20.52 19.50 46.69
N LEU A 855 -19.82 20.17 45.62
CA LEU A 855 -18.68 21.08 45.87
C LEU A 855 -19.02 22.49 45.39
N ALA A 856 -18.92 23.47 46.35
CA ALA A 856 -19.40 24.80 45.94
C ALA A 856 -18.40 25.87 46.42
N LEU A 857 -17.93 26.68 45.42
CA LEU A 857 -16.98 27.77 45.77
C LEU A 857 -17.76 29.09 45.91
N VAL A 858 -17.86 29.48 47.17
CA VAL A 858 -18.54 30.77 47.45
C VAL A 858 -17.52 31.72 48.09
N ALA A 859 -17.07 32.70 47.29
CA ALA A 859 -15.88 33.50 47.64
C ALA A 859 -16.24 34.57 48.68
N PHE A 860 -17.59 34.74 48.90
CA PHE A 860 -17.98 35.75 49.91
C PHE A 860 -19.21 35.27 50.68
N ASP A 861 -19.16 35.66 52.06
CA ASP A 861 -20.35 35.32 52.84
C ASP A 861 -21.53 36.24 52.46
N PRO A 862 -22.57 35.64 52.04
CA PRO A 862 -23.68 36.39 51.43
C PRO A 862 -24.44 37.23 52.48
N SER A 863 -24.36 36.88 53.79
CA SER A 863 -25.07 37.65 54.84
C SER A 863 -24.20 38.79 55.38
N SER A 864 -22.84 38.67 55.44
CA SER A 864 -21.98 39.72 56.03
C SER A 864 -21.12 40.38 54.95
N GLY A 865 -20.93 39.79 53.66
CA GLY A 865 -20.07 40.36 52.57
C GLY A 865 -18.58 40.14 52.86
N ASP A 866 -18.22 39.45 53.92
CA ASP A 866 -16.81 39.19 54.23
C ASP A 866 -16.26 38.08 53.33
N VAL A 867 -14.94 38.27 53.05
CA VAL A 867 -14.26 37.31 52.14
C VAL A 867 -14.08 35.98 52.89
N ARG A 868 -14.43 34.90 52.10
CA ARG A 868 -14.21 33.55 52.65
C ARG A 868 -12.88 32.97 52.14
N TRP A 869 -11.97 33.27 52.98
CA TRP A 869 -10.56 33.12 52.58
C TRP A 869 -10.23 31.63 52.34
N TRP A 870 -11.02 30.74 52.87
CA TRP A 870 -10.75 29.30 52.66
C TRP A 870 -11.21 28.87 51.26
N ASN A 871 -12.16 29.42 50.73
CA ASN A 871 -12.66 29.16 49.36
C ASN A 871 -11.83 29.91 48.31
N LEU A 872 -11.30 31.07 48.66
CA LEU A 872 -10.39 31.80 47.74
C LEU A 872 -9.01 31.13 47.69
N MET A 873 -8.76 30.37 48.71
CA MET A 873 -7.48 29.63 48.73
C MET A 873 -7.46 28.53 47.67
N THR A 874 -8.62 28.27 47.14
CA THR A 874 -8.67 27.31 46.00
C THR A 874 -8.09 27.96 44.74
N ILE A 875 -8.32 29.19 44.57
CA ILE A 875 -7.81 29.92 43.37
C ILE A 875 -6.30 30.18 43.54
N ALA A 876 -6.01 30.51 44.74
CA ALA A 876 -4.57 30.72 44.99
C ALA A 876 -3.78 29.42 44.82
N ASN A 877 -4.36 28.27 45.25
CA ASN A 877 -3.72 26.95 45.07
C ASN A 877 -3.59 26.57 43.59
N MET A 878 -4.53 26.94 42.80
CA MET A 878 -4.48 26.61 41.34
C MET A 878 -3.47 27.52 40.64
N TYR A 879 -3.48 28.71 41.05
CA TYR A 879 -2.53 29.66 40.44
C TYR A 879 -1.09 29.28 40.79
N PHE A 880 -0.94 28.89 41.93
CA PHE A 880 0.42 28.51 42.36
C PHE A 880 0.94 27.32 41.54
N ILE A 881 0.05 26.33 41.29
CA ILE A 881 0.47 25.13 40.53
C ILE A 881 0.75 25.52 39.07
N MET A 882 -0.01 26.47 38.55
CA MET A 882 0.15 26.84 37.13
C MET A 882 1.38 27.74 36.94
N THR A 883 1.63 28.51 37.87
CA THR A 883 2.77 29.42 37.73
C THR A 883 4.09 28.64 37.79
N ILE A 884 4.14 27.69 38.60
CA ILE A 884 5.39 26.90 38.72
C ILE A 884 5.61 26.09 37.44
N GLN A 885 4.49 25.56 36.83
CA GLN A 885 4.69 24.71 35.63
C GLN A 885 5.04 25.57 34.41
N PHE A 886 4.64 26.74 34.41
CA PHE A 886 4.90 27.58 33.22
C PHE A 886 6.27 28.25 33.34
N VAL A 887 6.64 28.52 34.59
CA VAL A 887 7.99 29.10 34.74
C VAL A 887 9.04 28.06 34.34
N ILE A 888 8.73 26.78 34.62
CA ILE A 888 9.67 25.71 34.22
C ILE A 888 9.68 25.55 32.70
N MET A 889 8.59 25.67 32.14
CA MET A 889 8.52 25.51 30.67
C MET A 889 9.18 26.69 29.97
N ILE A 890 8.99 27.85 30.57
CA ILE A 890 9.52 29.07 29.90
C ILE A 890 11.04 29.11 30.09
N HIS A 891 11.42 28.80 31.23
CA HIS A 891 12.88 28.79 31.45
C HIS A 891 13.57 27.75 30.57
N SER A 892 12.99 26.50 30.50
CA SER A 892 13.61 25.41 29.70
C SER A 892 13.54 25.73 28.20
N GLY A 893 12.48 26.34 27.76
CA GLY A 893 12.28 26.72 26.33
C GLY A 893 13.22 27.87 25.93
N TYR A 894 13.27 28.94 26.83
CA TYR A 894 14.15 30.11 26.54
C TYR A 894 15.62 29.70 26.60
N SER A 895 15.99 28.95 27.54
CA SER A 895 17.39 28.48 27.64
C SER A 895 17.76 27.58 26.45
N MET A 896 16.89 26.74 25.96
CA MET A 896 17.14 25.91 24.76
C MET A 896 17.28 26.78 23.50
N PHE A 897 16.54 27.95 23.44
CA PHE A 897 16.57 28.86 22.27
C PHE A 897 17.88 29.65 22.24
N THR A 898 18.34 30.05 23.40
CA THR A 898 19.52 30.95 23.38
C THR A 898 20.81 30.13 23.28
N LYS A 899 20.73 28.86 23.71
CA LYS A 899 22.00 28.09 23.79
C LYS A 899 22.12 27.11 22.62
N MET A 900 21.08 27.00 21.77
CA MET A 900 20.97 26.04 20.64
C MET A 900 21.73 26.58 19.43
N GLU A 901 21.99 27.97 19.39
CA GLU A 901 22.71 28.58 18.26
C GLU A 901 24.21 28.28 18.34
N GLU A 902 24.70 27.97 19.51
CA GLU A 902 26.13 27.68 19.73
C GLU A 902 26.44 26.20 19.46
N LYS A 903 25.51 25.11 19.42
CA LYS A 903 25.69 23.67 19.16
C LYS A 903 25.31 23.32 17.72
N LEU A 904 24.52 24.31 17.01
CA LEU A 904 24.07 24.09 15.62
C LEU A 904 25.19 24.44 14.64
N GLN A 905 26.36 25.02 15.22
CA GLN A 905 27.51 25.38 14.35
C GLN A 905 28.29 24.13 13.95
N ASN A 906 27.90 22.88 14.55
CA ASN A 906 28.64 21.64 14.27
C ASN A 906 27.80 20.67 13.44
N PHE A 907 26.54 21.13 12.93
CA PHE A 907 25.66 20.26 12.12
C PHE A 907 25.62 20.77 10.67
N SER A 908 25.45 19.74 9.62
CA SER A 908 25.28 20.06 8.18
C SER A 908 24.08 20.99 7.95
N THR A 909 24.10 21.85 7.00
CA THR A 909 23.16 22.95 6.69
C THR A 909 21.72 22.43 6.61
N MET A 910 21.49 21.10 6.31
CA MET A 910 20.13 20.51 6.21
C MET A 910 19.65 20.03 7.59
N HIS A 911 20.56 19.55 8.43
CA HIS A 911 20.22 19.15 9.82
C HIS A 911 20.03 20.39 10.71
N LYS A 912 20.66 21.45 10.33
CA LYS A 912 20.48 22.75 11.00
C LYS A 912 19.11 23.34 10.69
N ASN A 913 18.64 23.05 9.42
CA ASN A 913 17.36 23.63 8.97
C ASN A 913 16.17 22.79 9.47
N HIS A 914 16.43 21.47 9.63
CA HIS A 914 15.41 20.56 10.19
C HIS A 914 15.26 20.79 11.70
N HIS A 915 16.36 20.92 12.45
CA HIS A 915 16.29 21.14 13.91
C HIS A 915 15.80 22.56 14.22
N LYS A 916 16.08 23.55 13.28
CA LYS A 916 15.59 24.94 13.42
C LYS A 916 14.08 25.01 13.16
N GLN A 917 13.56 24.06 12.31
CA GLN A 917 12.13 24.06 11.91
C GLN A 917 11.29 23.29 12.93
N LEU A 918 11.88 22.19 13.52
CA LEU A 918 11.24 21.48 14.65
C LEU A 918 11.18 22.39 15.89
N PHE A 919 12.23 23.20 15.97
CA PHE A 919 12.31 24.13 17.12
C PHE A 919 11.36 25.32 16.93
N LYS A 920 11.17 25.84 15.69
CA LYS A 920 10.23 26.93 15.36
C LYS A 920 8.77 26.48 15.49
N THR A 921 8.56 25.19 15.22
CA THR A 921 7.22 24.61 15.37
C THR A 921 6.89 24.41 16.86
N LEU A 922 7.82 24.13 17.70
CA LEU A 922 7.64 23.91 19.14
C LEU A 922 7.47 25.25 19.87
N MET A 923 8.13 26.34 19.43
CA MET A 923 7.95 27.69 19.98
C MET A 923 6.60 28.27 19.57
N LEU A 924 6.14 27.89 18.30
CA LEU A 924 4.82 28.37 17.81
C LEU A 924 3.69 27.62 18.52
N GLN A 925 3.91 26.34 19.04
CA GLN A 925 2.99 25.58 19.92
C GLN A 925 2.84 26.26 21.28
N LYS A 926 3.81 27.11 21.81
CA LYS A 926 3.87 27.93 23.05
C LYS A 926 2.96 29.15 22.93
N TYR A 927 3.00 29.75 21.69
CA TYR A 927 2.21 30.99 21.53
C TYR A 927 0.72 30.66 21.34
N CYS A 928 0.39 29.37 20.99
CA CYS A 928 -0.97 28.82 20.85
C CYS A 928 -1.56 28.47 22.22
N SER A 929 -0.72 28.18 23.34
CA SER A 929 -1.27 27.89 24.68
C SER A 929 -1.31 29.17 25.53
N VAL A 930 -0.46 30.30 25.15
CA VAL A 930 -0.38 31.60 25.86
C VAL A 930 -1.48 32.53 25.33
N CYS A 931 -2.19 32.29 24.17
CA CYS A 931 -3.18 33.27 23.67
C CYS A 931 -4.59 32.81 24.03
N GLY A 932 -4.67 31.72 24.84
CA GLY A 932 -5.99 31.37 25.42
C GLY A 932 -6.05 31.74 26.90
N ASN A 933 -5.06 32.57 27.51
CA ASN A 933 -5.21 33.00 28.91
C ASN A 933 -4.54 34.35 29.13
N SER A 934 -4.19 35.26 28.12
CA SER A 934 -3.70 36.62 28.48
C SER A 934 -4.43 37.66 27.61
N CYS A 935 -5.79 37.59 27.45
CA CYS A 935 -6.45 38.89 27.13
C CYS A 935 -7.53 39.16 28.18
N ALA A 936 -7.12 39.10 29.50
CA ALA A 936 -7.93 39.80 30.52
C ALA A 936 -7.00 40.58 31.45
N PHE A 937 -5.98 41.39 30.90
CA PHE A 937 -5.42 42.43 31.81
C PHE A 937 -4.70 43.48 30.98
N ALA A 938 -5.38 44.11 29.96
CA ALA A 938 -4.89 45.46 29.58
C ALA A 938 -6.10 46.34 29.22
N LYS A 939 -6.98 46.57 30.19
CA LYS A 939 -7.67 47.87 30.13
C LYS A 939 -8.06 48.30 31.54
N ARG A 940 -7.07 48.38 32.53
CA ARG A 940 -7.28 49.30 33.68
C ARG A 940 -5.98 50.02 34.01
N ILE A 941 -5.14 50.51 33.00
CA ILE A 941 -4.35 51.72 33.32
C ILE A 941 -4.50 52.72 32.17
N ALA A 942 -5.71 53.17 31.91
CA ALA A 942 -5.76 54.51 31.29
C ALA A 942 -7.23 54.96 31.18
N TRP A 943 -7.87 55.23 32.34
CA TRP A 943 -8.75 56.43 32.31
C TRP A 943 -9.45 56.56 33.69
N ASN A 944 -8.74 56.84 34.83
CA ASN A 944 -8.89 58.09 35.62
C ASN A 944 -7.98 59.19 35.09
N THR A 945 -8.28 59.62 33.84
CA THR A 945 -8.14 61.10 33.68
C THR A 945 -8.78 61.50 32.35
N GLN A 946 -10.17 61.42 32.12
CA GLN A 946 -10.84 62.43 31.26
C GLN A 946 -11.39 63.56 32.15
N GLU A 947 -10.62 64.66 32.34
CA GLU A 947 -11.31 65.97 32.25
C GLU A 947 -10.83 66.75 31.02
N THR A 948 -11.59 66.73 29.85
CA THR A 948 -12.25 67.94 29.30
C THR A 948 -11.93 68.06 27.81
N ARG A 949 -12.89 67.77 26.90
CA ARG A 949 -13.58 68.78 26.07
C ARG A 949 -13.12 68.64 24.61
N ARG A 950 -14.05 68.21 23.71
CA ARG A 950 -14.78 68.95 22.66
C ARG A 950 -14.14 68.70 21.29
N GLN A 951 -14.93 68.03 20.40
CA GLN A 951 -15.62 68.45 19.16
C GLN A 951 -14.62 68.67 18.02
N GLY A 952 -14.70 67.82 17.00
CA GLY A 952 -15.04 68.31 15.64
C GLY A 952 -13.98 67.83 14.63
N ARG A 953 -14.40 66.92 13.80
CA ARG A 953 -14.57 66.91 12.34
C ARG A 953 -13.43 67.68 11.64
N CYS A 954 -12.77 66.98 10.68
CA CYS A 954 -12.66 67.38 9.26
C CYS A 954 -11.43 66.71 8.64
N ASP A 955 -11.69 65.75 7.73
CA ASP A 955 -11.54 65.54 6.27
C ASP A 955 -10.40 66.40 5.70
N LEU A 956 -9.45 65.70 5.00
CA LEU A 956 -9.08 65.85 3.59
C LEU A 956 -7.54 65.90 3.49
N ASP A 957 -6.99 64.96 2.66
CA ASP A 957 -6.50 64.92 1.26
C ASP A 957 -4.99 65.15 1.23
N ILE A 958 -4.28 64.21 0.64
CA ILE A 958 -3.55 64.26 -0.65
C ILE A 958 -2.18 63.62 -0.44
N GLU A 959 -1.91 62.58 -1.25
CA GLU A 959 -1.24 62.33 -2.54
C GLU A 959 0.27 62.16 -2.33
N VAL A 960 0.80 61.03 -2.69
CA VAL A 960 1.48 60.29 -3.77
C VAL A 960 2.99 60.56 -3.67
N MET A 961 3.80 59.47 -3.63
CA MET A 961 4.89 59.32 -4.65
C MET A 961 5.42 57.89 -4.60
N GLU A 962 5.07 57.06 -5.56
CA GLU A 962 5.65 56.10 -6.53
C GLU A 962 7.14 56.35 -6.75
N VAL A 963 7.94 55.31 -6.66
CA VAL A 963 8.80 54.90 -7.79
C VAL A 963 9.59 53.65 -7.36
N HIS A 964 9.32 52.49 -7.98
CA HIS A 964 9.78 51.40 -8.86
C HIS A 964 11.31 51.36 -8.93
N HIS A 965 11.83 50.26 -8.69
CA HIS A 965 12.43 49.05 -9.29
C HIS A 965 12.90 48.11 -8.17
#